data_AF-A0A5C8JFT0-F1
#
_entry.id   AF-A0A5C8JFT0-F1
#
_cell.length_a   1.000
_cell.length_b   1.000
_cell.length_c   1.000
_cell.angle_alpha   90.00
_cell.angle_beta   90.00
_cell.angle_gamma   90.00
#
_symmetry.space_group_name_H-M   'P 1'
#
loop_
_entity.id
_entity.type
_entity.pdbx_description
1 polymer ?
#
loop_
_entity_poly.entity_id
_entity_poly.type
_entity_poly.pdbx_seq_one_letter_code
_entity_poly.pdbx_strand_id
1 'polypeptide(L)'
;MPEAVQEAPARHVQAMTVARRDGVIWRAYGTAARHLIRLAAPAALVFLPISLVALLGLALVVEESAVLVDGSFELLGTPGRPLLVWAAAVMLASLAGQAVVLPATVVIAVGLLTGRPVATPDAMRAALRNLPAMLLLALLGVVVFTATAVAGFGMLMWTGQLLWAVLVMASLAVLALPSLLAVAIVTLEGRSAGRALAGAYRLAGRGEPTAGGFWSCTLTLAFGVLVFPAAAQRAVEWAVEWAVLGSVLGYGVATSALTLVIPAFQATVIARLYLSRLAHRSTAEAFERVVENLPGSGAASPARPVPVLAALLLPGSLFAATLLVNPFGWLEVTQTVVTATWTSDDVPPQPRPGLRETDLKAMYAGRGDELIMFMDSFGLARLLTCTATGCPRTGFRWAEPADADEDIASSSARLHEGRIAVSTWSQRGQGDDRRVRLGLMLCDARGCVPGPRPIGEEMSVYEGRSVALAPGRYDGLMIAQVRELPERDGEVLSVTFCEDPVCADPWTKELARLPSRTSAYQEHGLVVGAGPTNRPVVLRFDEHAGSLSLITCEESDCAEVHVERLVHGGWTWGFDEVGGEAGATMVVRDDGRPLIAYRDSADGSIRMLDCRNLSCSQSDPVILTGPGRFRVPPALVVDGEGRALVAYQDVDDNRIVVATCEGTRCTHTPVAKGRYALGDALAMTLDARGRPMIGWIDHSEHDWDLILTTPLNLPS
;
A
#
# COMPACT_ATOMS: atom_id res chain seq x y z
N MET A 1 -55.46 -39.92 28.77
CA MET A 1 -54.13 -39.33 28.52
C MET A 1 -53.66 -38.56 29.74
N PRO A 2 -52.80 -39.15 30.58
CA PRO A 2 -51.82 -38.38 31.33
C PRO A 2 -50.45 -39.09 31.33
N GLU A 3 -49.68 -38.96 30.24
CA GLU A 3 -48.27 -39.42 30.17
C GLU A 3 -47.28 -38.23 30.16
N ALA A 4 -47.75 -37.00 29.92
CA ALA A 4 -46.88 -35.83 29.78
C ALA A 4 -46.33 -35.26 31.10
N VAL A 5 -46.92 -35.62 32.26
CA VAL A 5 -46.52 -35.03 33.57
C VAL A 5 -45.37 -35.80 34.23
N GLN A 6 -45.16 -37.08 33.90
CA GLN A 6 -44.06 -37.89 34.46
C GLN A 6 -42.73 -37.77 33.69
N GLU A 7 -42.72 -37.32 32.43
CA GLU A 7 -41.48 -37.20 31.64
C GLU A 7 -40.65 -35.95 31.97
N ALA A 8 -41.27 -34.86 32.43
CA ALA A 8 -40.58 -33.60 32.70
C ALA A 8 -39.49 -33.70 33.79
N PRO A 9 -39.71 -34.29 34.98
CA PRO A 9 -38.67 -34.39 36.00
C PRO A 9 -37.51 -35.30 35.57
N ALA A 10 -37.78 -36.37 34.80
CA ALA A 10 -36.73 -37.26 34.27
C ALA A 10 -35.80 -36.56 33.26
N ARG A 11 -36.35 -35.69 32.39
CA ARG A 11 -35.57 -34.92 31.41
C ARG A 11 -34.67 -33.86 32.06
N HIS A 12 -35.09 -33.20 33.13
CA HIS A 12 -34.27 -32.23 33.85
C HIS A 12 -33.06 -32.87 34.54
N VAL A 13 -33.26 -34.02 35.19
CA VAL A 13 -32.17 -34.79 35.81
C VAL A 13 -31.15 -35.27 34.76
N GLN A 14 -31.63 -35.69 33.58
CA GLN A 14 -30.77 -36.09 32.46
C GLN A 14 -29.98 -34.91 31.87
N ALA A 15 -30.61 -33.74 31.71
CA ALA A 15 -29.93 -32.53 31.25
C ALA A 15 -28.83 -32.06 32.23
N MET A 16 -29.12 -32.13 33.54
CA MET A 16 -28.18 -31.76 34.59
C MET A 16 -26.97 -32.72 34.65
N THR A 17 -27.17 -34.03 34.45
CA THR A 17 -26.07 -35.00 34.35
C THR A 17 -25.22 -34.79 33.10
N VAL A 18 -25.82 -34.44 31.95
CA VAL A 18 -25.07 -34.11 30.72
C VAL A 18 -24.26 -32.81 30.87
N ALA A 19 -24.77 -31.84 31.64
CA ALA A 19 -24.08 -30.58 31.92
C ALA A 19 -22.83 -30.74 32.82
N ARG A 20 -22.81 -31.77 33.70
CA ARG A 20 -21.67 -32.08 34.59
C ARG A 20 -20.49 -32.78 33.92
N ARG A 21 -20.65 -33.28 32.68
CA ARG A 21 -19.57 -34.02 32.03
C ARG A 21 -18.46 -33.09 31.51
N ASP A 22 -17.21 -33.50 31.68
CA ASP A 22 -15.99 -32.82 31.24
C ASP A 22 -15.89 -32.56 29.73
N GLY A 23 -14.97 -31.69 29.32
CA GLY A 23 -14.74 -31.36 27.91
C GLY A 23 -15.72 -30.30 27.38
N VAL A 24 -15.83 -29.17 28.09
CA VAL A 24 -16.74 -28.07 27.78
C VAL A 24 -16.49 -27.51 26.37
N ILE A 25 -15.24 -27.24 26.00
CA ILE A 25 -14.88 -26.61 24.71
C ILE A 25 -15.29 -27.48 23.53
N TRP A 26 -14.76 -28.70 23.42
CA TRP A 26 -15.02 -29.60 22.29
C TRP A 26 -16.50 -29.93 22.10
N ARG A 27 -17.24 -30.12 23.20
CA ARG A 27 -18.68 -30.39 23.12
C ARG A 27 -19.50 -29.15 22.80
N ALA A 28 -19.09 -27.97 23.27
CA ALA A 28 -19.71 -26.72 22.87
C ALA A 28 -19.51 -26.48 21.36
N TYR A 29 -18.29 -26.58 20.87
CA TYR A 29 -17.97 -26.43 19.44
C TYR A 29 -18.68 -27.48 18.57
N GLY A 30 -18.69 -28.74 18.99
CA GLY A 30 -19.42 -29.80 18.27
C GLY A 30 -20.95 -29.61 18.27
N THR A 31 -21.50 -28.93 19.28
CA THR A 31 -22.93 -28.57 19.31
C THR A 31 -23.21 -27.35 18.42
N ALA A 32 -22.34 -26.34 18.49
CA ALA A 32 -22.41 -25.16 17.63
C ALA A 32 -22.34 -25.54 16.15
N ALA A 33 -21.42 -26.43 15.76
CA ALA A 33 -21.30 -26.93 14.40
C ALA A 33 -22.56 -27.67 13.91
N ARG A 34 -23.12 -28.57 14.74
CA ARG A 34 -24.33 -29.34 14.39
C ARG A 34 -25.58 -28.48 14.25
N HIS A 35 -25.65 -27.34 14.93
CA HIS A 35 -26.81 -26.46 14.93
C HIS A 35 -26.50 -25.06 14.41
N LEU A 36 -25.47 -24.94 13.56
CA LEU A 36 -24.93 -23.65 13.13
C LEU A 36 -25.98 -22.74 12.50
N ILE A 37 -26.83 -23.27 11.63
CA ILE A 37 -27.88 -22.50 10.93
C ILE A 37 -28.84 -21.84 11.94
N ARG A 38 -29.21 -22.53 13.02
CA ARG A 38 -30.12 -21.99 14.05
C ARG A 38 -29.41 -20.96 14.93
N LEU A 39 -28.15 -21.19 15.25
CA LEU A 39 -27.34 -20.33 16.13
C LEU A 39 -26.82 -19.07 15.40
N ALA A 40 -26.64 -19.12 14.09
CA ALA A 40 -26.23 -17.98 13.27
C ALA A 40 -27.41 -17.07 12.87
N ALA A 41 -28.66 -17.53 13.02
CA ALA A 41 -29.84 -16.76 12.62
C ALA A 41 -29.95 -15.37 13.30
N PRO A 42 -29.70 -15.20 14.61
CA PRO A 42 -29.68 -13.85 15.22
C PRO A 42 -28.60 -12.95 14.60
N ALA A 43 -27.41 -13.49 14.35
CA ALA A 43 -26.32 -12.75 13.73
C ALA A 43 -26.68 -12.32 12.31
N ALA A 44 -27.27 -13.22 11.51
CA ALA A 44 -27.74 -12.92 10.16
C ALA A 44 -28.80 -11.82 10.13
N LEU A 45 -29.75 -11.80 11.07
CA LEU A 45 -30.79 -10.78 11.12
C LEU A 45 -30.28 -9.38 11.47
N VAL A 46 -29.16 -9.28 12.19
CA VAL A 46 -28.62 -8.01 12.69
C VAL A 46 -27.43 -7.52 11.86
N PHE A 47 -26.45 -8.38 11.58
CA PHE A 47 -25.24 -7.97 10.88
C PHE A 47 -25.43 -7.86 9.37
N LEU A 48 -26.32 -8.64 8.75
CA LEU A 48 -26.60 -8.51 7.32
C LEU A 48 -27.03 -7.07 6.93
N PRO A 49 -28.05 -6.45 7.55
CA PRO A 49 -28.43 -5.09 7.20
C PRO A 49 -27.35 -4.07 7.56
N ILE A 50 -26.62 -4.26 8.67
CA ILE A 50 -25.50 -3.37 9.05
C ILE A 50 -24.40 -3.42 7.98
N SER A 51 -24.00 -4.61 7.54
CA SER A 51 -22.98 -4.79 6.49
C SER A 51 -23.43 -4.21 5.15
N LEU A 52 -24.70 -4.40 4.77
CA LEU A 52 -25.24 -3.82 3.54
C LEU A 52 -25.22 -2.29 3.57
N VAL A 53 -25.67 -1.69 4.68
CA VAL A 53 -25.63 -0.25 4.87
C VAL A 53 -24.19 0.24 4.88
N ALA A 54 -23.29 -0.43 5.62
CA ALA A 54 -21.87 -0.11 5.71
C ALA A 54 -21.21 -0.06 4.32
N LEU A 55 -21.48 -1.05 3.47
CA LEU A 55 -20.98 -1.13 2.10
C LEU A 55 -21.52 0.00 1.21
N LEU A 56 -22.82 0.27 1.28
CA LEU A 56 -23.45 1.36 0.52
C LEU A 56 -22.92 2.73 0.94
N GLY A 57 -22.74 2.96 2.24
CA GLY A 57 -22.23 4.23 2.74
C GLY A 57 -20.74 4.41 2.49
N LEU A 58 -19.93 3.33 2.44
CA LEU A 58 -18.51 3.43 2.11
C LEU A 58 -18.33 4.12 0.74
N ALA A 59 -19.12 3.74 -0.25
CA ALA A 59 -19.07 4.35 -1.58
C ALA A 59 -19.45 5.85 -1.63
N LEU A 60 -20.22 6.34 -0.66
CA LEU A 60 -20.65 7.73 -0.60
C LEU A 60 -19.68 8.63 0.18
N VAL A 61 -18.81 8.01 0.98
CA VAL A 61 -18.03 8.68 2.02
C VAL A 61 -16.53 8.64 1.72
N VAL A 62 -16.12 7.68 0.91
CA VAL A 62 -14.76 7.56 0.40
C VAL A 62 -14.54 8.66 -0.66
N GLU A 63 -13.76 9.68 -0.29
CA GLU A 63 -13.29 10.77 -1.15
C GLU A 63 -12.24 10.26 -2.19
N GLU A 64 -11.57 11.16 -2.92
CA GLU A 64 -10.50 10.89 -3.92
C GLU A 64 -9.27 10.11 -3.38
N SER A 65 -9.32 9.64 -2.13
CA SER A 65 -8.25 8.90 -1.47
C SER A 65 -8.32 7.38 -1.68
N ALA A 66 -9.38 6.86 -2.30
CA ALA A 66 -9.47 5.43 -2.58
C ALA A 66 -8.93 5.03 -3.94
N VAL A 67 -8.15 3.96 -3.90
CA VAL A 67 -7.51 3.36 -5.06
C VAL A 67 -7.67 1.85 -4.99
N LEU A 68 -7.87 1.24 -6.15
CA LEU A 68 -7.85 -0.20 -6.34
C LEU A 68 -6.44 -0.63 -6.76
N VAL A 69 -5.65 -1.09 -5.80
CA VAL A 69 -4.29 -1.59 -6.04
C VAL A 69 -4.36 -3.10 -6.24
N ASP A 70 -4.10 -3.55 -7.47
CA ASP A 70 -4.18 -4.96 -7.88
C ASP A 70 -5.52 -5.62 -7.51
N GLY A 71 -6.60 -4.83 -7.61
CA GLY A 71 -7.98 -5.23 -7.27
C GLY A 71 -8.32 -5.12 -5.78
N SER A 72 -7.34 -4.87 -4.90
CA SER A 72 -7.57 -4.62 -3.48
C SER A 72 -7.88 -3.14 -3.22
N PHE A 73 -8.78 -2.87 -2.27
CA PHE A 73 -9.13 -1.50 -1.90
C PHE A 73 -8.12 -0.94 -0.91
N GLU A 74 -7.42 0.12 -1.30
CA GLU A 74 -6.46 0.83 -0.46
C GLU A 74 -6.82 2.32 -0.33
N LEU A 75 -6.46 2.90 0.81
CA LEU A 75 -6.55 4.33 1.05
C LEU A 75 -5.15 4.93 0.94
N LEU A 76 -4.92 5.72 -0.10
CA LEU A 76 -3.64 6.41 -0.27
C LEU A 76 -3.44 7.49 0.78
N GLY A 77 -4.52 8.04 1.35
CA GLY A 77 -4.45 9.13 2.33
C GLY A 77 -4.98 8.87 3.73
N THR A 78 -4.86 9.89 4.59
CA THR A 78 -5.52 9.86 5.89
C THR A 78 -7.04 9.91 5.66
N PRO A 79 -7.81 9.04 6.32
CA PRO A 79 -9.25 9.01 6.11
C PRO A 79 -9.86 10.36 6.49
N GLY A 80 -10.57 10.97 5.54
CA GLY A 80 -11.28 12.22 5.78
C GLY A 80 -12.27 12.12 6.94
N ARG A 81 -12.67 13.27 7.51
CA ARG A 81 -13.68 13.32 8.58
C ARG A 81 -14.96 12.53 8.26
N PRO A 82 -15.51 12.58 7.03
CA PRO A 82 -16.69 11.79 6.69
C PRO A 82 -16.46 10.29 6.89
N LEU A 83 -15.31 9.78 6.42
CA LEU A 83 -14.96 8.36 6.51
C LEU A 83 -14.77 7.91 7.96
N LEU A 84 -14.12 8.74 8.77
CA LEU A 84 -13.97 8.48 10.20
C LEU A 84 -15.33 8.43 10.93
N VAL A 85 -16.21 9.39 10.65
CA VAL A 85 -17.57 9.43 11.25
C VAL A 85 -18.37 8.22 10.81
N TRP A 86 -18.30 7.83 9.54
CA TRP A 86 -18.97 6.65 9.01
C TRP A 86 -18.46 5.35 9.63
N ALA A 87 -17.13 5.17 9.68
CA ALA A 87 -16.52 4.01 10.32
C ALA A 87 -16.91 3.92 11.81
N ALA A 88 -16.90 5.04 12.53
CA ALA A 88 -17.36 5.09 13.91
C ALA A 88 -18.84 4.72 14.06
N ALA A 89 -19.71 5.21 13.17
CA ALA A 89 -21.13 4.86 13.16
C ALA A 89 -21.37 3.37 12.91
N VAL A 90 -20.67 2.77 11.92
CA VAL A 90 -20.74 1.33 11.63
C VAL A 90 -20.21 0.50 12.81
N MET A 91 -19.12 0.94 13.46
CA MET A 91 -18.57 0.29 14.63
C MET A 91 -19.56 0.32 15.81
N LEU A 92 -20.17 1.48 16.09
CA LEU A 92 -21.17 1.62 17.15
C LEU A 92 -22.43 0.80 16.87
N ALA A 93 -22.91 0.78 15.62
CA ALA A 93 -24.03 -0.05 15.20
C ALA A 93 -23.72 -1.54 15.37
N SER A 94 -22.50 -1.97 15.00
CA SER A 94 -22.05 -3.36 15.15
C SER A 94 -21.94 -3.76 16.62
N LEU A 95 -21.41 -2.88 17.48
CA LEU A 95 -21.34 -3.09 18.93
C LEU A 95 -22.74 -3.21 19.57
N ALA A 96 -23.66 -2.32 19.20
CA ALA A 96 -25.05 -2.40 19.64
C ALA A 96 -25.73 -3.68 19.15
N GLY A 97 -25.43 -4.10 17.91
CA GLY A 97 -25.87 -5.38 17.35
C GLY A 97 -25.39 -6.58 18.18
N GLN A 98 -24.11 -6.61 18.57
CA GLN A 98 -23.57 -7.66 19.43
C GLN A 98 -24.26 -7.76 20.80
N ALA A 99 -24.68 -6.62 21.36
CA ALA A 99 -25.45 -6.57 22.62
C ALA A 99 -26.84 -7.23 22.51
N VAL A 100 -27.30 -7.56 21.31
CA VAL A 100 -28.54 -8.32 21.05
C VAL A 100 -28.24 -9.74 20.55
N VAL A 101 -27.28 -9.88 19.63
CA VAL A 101 -26.95 -11.16 18.98
C VAL A 101 -26.43 -12.17 19.98
N LEU A 102 -25.36 -11.85 20.71
CA LEU A 102 -24.75 -12.75 21.67
C LEU A 102 -25.76 -13.27 22.72
N PRO A 103 -26.55 -12.41 23.41
CA PRO A 103 -27.56 -12.87 24.36
C PRO A 103 -28.68 -13.71 23.75
N ALA A 104 -29.19 -13.36 22.57
CA ALA A 104 -30.21 -14.16 21.89
C ALA A 104 -29.66 -15.56 21.55
N THR A 105 -28.42 -15.62 21.06
CA THR A 105 -27.76 -16.89 20.74
C THR A 105 -27.48 -17.73 21.98
N VAL A 106 -27.17 -17.11 23.14
CA VAL A 106 -27.03 -17.83 24.43
C VAL A 106 -28.35 -18.50 24.81
N VAL A 107 -29.49 -17.82 24.67
CA VAL A 107 -30.82 -18.40 24.97
C VAL A 107 -31.12 -19.59 24.06
N ILE A 108 -30.85 -19.47 22.76
CA ILE A 108 -31.02 -20.58 21.80
C ILE A 108 -30.09 -21.75 22.17
N ALA A 109 -28.82 -21.48 22.48
CA ALA A 109 -27.85 -22.50 22.85
C ALA A 109 -28.25 -23.24 24.13
N VAL A 110 -28.73 -22.53 25.16
CA VAL A 110 -29.25 -23.15 26.39
C VAL A 110 -30.43 -24.05 26.08
N GLY A 111 -31.40 -23.59 25.28
CA GLY A 111 -32.54 -24.41 24.88
C GLY A 111 -32.14 -25.68 24.12
N LEU A 112 -31.15 -25.61 23.24
CA LEU A 112 -30.61 -26.78 22.54
C LEU A 112 -29.88 -27.74 23.49
N LEU A 113 -29.11 -27.23 24.44
CA LEU A 113 -28.35 -28.02 25.41
C LEU A 113 -29.25 -28.72 26.45
N THR A 114 -30.44 -28.17 26.73
CA THR A 114 -31.40 -28.70 27.71
C THR A 114 -32.56 -29.47 27.06
N GLY A 115 -32.63 -29.52 25.73
CA GLY A 115 -33.68 -30.23 24.99
C GLY A 115 -35.00 -29.46 24.86
N ARG A 116 -35.02 -28.15 25.15
CA ARG A 116 -36.16 -27.24 24.96
C ARG A 116 -35.82 -26.20 23.88
N PRO A 117 -35.97 -26.52 22.58
CA PRO A 117 -35.58 -25.60 21.51
C PRO A 117 -36.40 -24.31 21.56
N VAL A 118 -35.71 -23.16 21.48
CA VAL A 118 -36.30 -21.82 21.49
C VAL A 118 -36.31 -21.25 20.07
N ALA A 119 -37.41 -20.60 19.67
CA ALA A 119 -37.48 -19.94 18.38
C ALA A 119 -36.67 -18.63 18.36
N THR A 120 -36.03 -18.31 17.23
CA THR A 120 -35.20 -17.10 17.08
C THR A 120 -35.93 -15.79 17.45
N PRO A 121 -37.19 -15.55 17.07
CA PRO A 121 -37.91 -14.33 17.45
C PRO A 121 -38.13 -14.22 18.97
N ASP A 122 -38.36 -15.35 19.65
CA ASP A 122 -38.58 -15.37 21.10
C ASP A 122 -37.28 -15.08 21.85
N ALA A 123 -36.17 -15.66 21.39
CA ALA A 123 -34.84 -15.38 21.92
C ALA A 123 -34.43 -13.90 21.70
N MET A 124 -34.70 -13.33 20.52
CA MET A 124 -34.42 -11.91 20.25
C MET A 124 -35.28 -10.98 21.10
N ARG A 125 -36.57 -11.27 21.30
CA ARG A 125 -37.43 -10.48 22.19
C ARG A 125 -36.95 -10.57 23.64
N ALA A 126 -36.48 -11.72 24.09
CA ALA A 126 -35.90 -11.89 25.42
C ALA A 126 -34.59 -11.09 25.59
N ALA A 127 -33.74 -11.05 24.56
CA ALA A 127 -32.54 -10.20 24.56
C ALA A 127 -32.90 -8.70 24.60
N LEU A 128 -33.86 -8.26 23.77
CA LEU A 128 -34.31 -6.87 23.71
C LEU A 128 -34.95 -6.38 25.02
N ARG A 129 -35.69 -7.23 25.73
CA ARG A 129 -36.24 -6.89 27.07
C ARG A 129 -35.15 -6.55 28.08
N ASN A 130 -33.98 -7.17 27.94
CA ASN A 130 -32.82 -6.96 28.80
C ASN A 130 -31.79 -5.97 28.21
N LEU A 131 -32.14 -5.26 27.12
CA LEU A 131 -31.22 -4.39 26.39
C LEU A 131 -30.55 -3.33 27.28
N PRO A 132 -31.24 -2.62 28.20
CA PRO A 132 -30.58 -1.61 29.04
C PRO A 132 -29.47 -2.21 29.93
N ALA A 133 -29.71 -3.40 30.48
CA ALA A 133 -28.71 -4.11 31.28
C ALA A 133 -27.56 -4.63 30.42
N MET A 134 -27.84 -5.07 29.19
CA MET A 134 -26.82 -5.50 28.23
C MET A 134 -25.95 -4.35 27.72
N LEU A 135 -26.54 -3.20 27.41
CA LEU A 135 -25.80 -2.00 27.02
C LEU A 135 -24.91 -1.49 28.14
N LEU A 136 -25.40 -1.50 29.39
CA LEU A 136 -24.58 -1.16 30.55
C LEU A 136 -23.42 -2.16 30.74
N LEU A 137 -23.64 -3.45 30.50
CA LEU A 137 -22.59 -4.46 30.55
C LEU A 137 -21.55 -4.27 29.42
N ALA A 138 -22.00 -3.94 28.21
CA ALA A 138 -21.13 -3.63 27.08
C ALA A 138 -20.29 -2.37 27.35
N LEU A 139 -20.90 -1.31 27.91
CA LEU A 139 -20.20 -0.09 28.32
C LEU A 139 -19.11 -0.40 29.36
N LEU A 140 -19.42 -1.19 30.38
CA LEU A 140 -18.44 -1.64 31.38
C LEU A 140 -17.31 -2.44 30.72
N GLY A 141 -17.62 -3.28 29.72
CA GLY A 141 -16.62 -3.98 28.93
C GLY A 141 -15.67 -3.03 28.18
N VAL A 142 -16.21 -1.98 27.54
CA VAL A 142 -15.41 -0.94 26.86
C VAL A 142 -14.51 -0.21 27.85
N VAL A 143 -15.01 0.12 29.05
CA VAL A 143 -14.20 0.76 30.11
C VAL A 143 -13.05 -0.15 30.54
N VAL A 144 -13.32 -1.45 30.76
CA VAL A 144 -12.27 -2.42 31.12
C VAL A 144 -11.24 -2.57 30.01
N PHE A 145 -11.68 -2.65 28.74
CA PHE A 145 -10.79 -2.72 27.59
C PHE A 145 -9.90 -1.47 27.49
N THR A 146 -10.49 -0.28 27.64
CA THR A 146 -9.76 1.00 27.60
C THR A 146 -8.74 1.08 28.75
N ALA A 147 -9.14 0.73 29.97
CA ALA A 147 -8.22 0.67 31.11
C ALA A 147 -7.07 -0.32 30.89
N THR A 148 -7.36 -1.48 30.27
CA THR A 148 -6.34 -2.48 29.90
C THR A 148 -5.34 -1.91 28.89
N ALA A 149 -5.82 -1.25 27.83
CA ALA A 149 -4.98 -0.62 26.82
C ALA A 149 -4.12 0.51 27.41
N VAL A 150 -4.70 1.37 28.25
CA VAL A 150 -3.97 2.45 28.93
C VAL A 150 -2.87 1.89 29.83
N ALA A 151 -3.13 0.80 30.56
CA ALA A 151 -2.10 0.14 31.37
C ALA A 151 -0.97 -0.45 30.51
N GLY A 152 -1.30 -1.09 29.38
CA GLY A 152 -0.32 -1.62 28.44
C GLY A 152 0.55 -0.52 27.82
N PHE A 153 -0.07 0.55 27.33
CA PHE A 153 0.64 1.69 26.75
C PHE A 153 1.49 2.41 27.80
N GLY A 154 0.98 2.61 29.02
CA GLY A 154 1.75 3.15 30.13
C GLY A 154 2.99 2.29 30.45
N MET A 155 2.85 0.96 30.41
CA MET A 155 3.98 0.04 30.60
C MET A 155 5.00 0.13 29.46
N LEU A 156 4.55 0.27 28.21
CA LEU A 156 5.41 0.47 27.04
C LEU A 156 6.21 1.77 27.17
N MET A 157 5.53 2.87 27.51
CA MET A 157 6.17 4.19 27.70
C MET A 157 7.16 4.18 28.87
N TRP A 158 6.91 3.40 29.91
CA TRP A 158 7.80 3.32 31.06
C TRP A 158 9.04 2.45 30.80
N THR A 159 8.87 1.31 30.13
CA THR A 159 9.95 0.32 29.98
C THR A 159 10.65 0.35 28.62
N GLY A 160 10.04 0.96 27.60
CA GLY A 160 10.48 0.88 26.20
C GLY A 160 10.36 -0.52 25.60
N GLN A 161 9.77 -1.49 26.30
CA GLN A 161 9.75 -2.90 25.91
C GLN A 161 8.33 -3.40 25.64
N LEU A 162 8.08 -3.82 24.39
CA LEU A 162 6.79 -4.34 23.95
C LEU A 162 6.33 -5.58 24.72
N LEU A 163 7.27 -6.46 25.10
CA LEU A 163 6.97 -7.70 25.81
C LEU A 163 6.20 -7.45 27.12
N TRP A 164 6.65 -6.49 27.94
CA TRP A 164 6.00 -6.20 29.22
C TRP A 164 4.62 -5.60 29.04
N ALA A 165 4.44 -4.71 28.05
CA ALA A 165 3.14 -4.16 27.71
C ALA A 165 2.15 -5.27 27.33
N VAL A 166 2.56 -6.22 26.49
CA VAL A 166 1.73 -7.37 26.08
C VAL A 166 1.40 -8.26 27.28
N LEU A 167 2.35 -8.57 28.16
CA LEU A 167 2.12 -9.40 29.35
C LEU A 167 1.10 -8.77 30.31
N VAL A 168 1.18 -7.45 30.55
CA VAL A 168 0.23 -6.72 31.38
C VAL A 168 -1.16 -6.75 30.78
N MET A 169 -1.29 -6.43 29.48
CA MET A 169 -2.58 -6.46 28.79
C MET A 169 -3.21 -7.85 28.79
N ALA A 170 -2.42 -8.88 28.48
CA ALA A 170 -2.89 -10.26 28.47
C ALA A 170 -3.37 -10.70 29.86
N SER A 171 -2.64 -10.35 30.91
CA SER A 171 -3.00 -10.68 32.30
C SER A 171 -4.33 -10.03 32.71
N LEU A 172 -4.50 -8.73 32.43
CA LEU A 172 -5.73 -8.01 32.74
C LEU A 172 -6.93 -8.53 31.93
N ALA A 173 -6.73 -8.80 30.63
CA ALA A 173 -7.76 -9.39 29.78
C ALA A 173 -8.22 -10.77 30.28
N VAL A 174 -7.26 -11.62 30.67
CA VAL A 174 -7.55 -12.95 31.25
C VAL A 174 -8.35 -12.81 32.55
N LEU A 175 -8.02 -11.88 33.43
CA LEU A 175 -8.78 -11.64 34.67
C LEU A 175 -10.20 -11.09 34.43
N ALA A 176 -10.43 -10.41 33.31
CA ALA A 176 -11.74 -9.88 32.92
C ALA A 176 -12.68 -10.93 32.32
N LEU A 177 -12.16 -12.04 31.77
CA LEU A 177 -12.95 -13.05 31.04
C LEU A 177 -14.17 -13.62 31.78
N PRO A 178 -14.14 -13.92 33.09
CA PRO A 178 -15.32 -14.43 33.80
C PRO A 178 -16.55 -13.53 33.68
N SER A 179 -16.39 -12.24 33.41
CA SER A 179 -17.48 -11.31 33.16
C SER A 179 -18.40 -11.74 32.00
N LEU A 180 -17.92 -12.54 31.04
CA LEU A 180 -18.74 -13.07 29.94
C LEU A 180 -19.91 -13.94 30.41
N LEU A 181 -19.79 -14.60 31.56
CA LEU A 181 -20.89 -15.37 32.15
C LEU A 181 -22.05 -14.46 32.61
N ALA A 182 -21.78 -13.17 32.83
CA ALA A 182 -22.83 -12.21 33.17
C ALA A 182 -23.85 -12.06 32.04
N VAL A 183 -23.46 -12.31 30.77
CA VAL A 183 -24.38 -12.30 29.63
C VAL A 183 -25.49 -13.34 29.83
N ALA A 184 -25.14 -14.56 30.23
CA ALA A 184 -26.10 -15.62 30.53
C ALA A 184 -26.97 -15.28 31.76
N ILE A 185 -26.38 -14.69 32.80
CA ILE A 185 -27.12 -14.33 34.03
C ILE A 185 -28.13 -13.20 33.78
N VAL A 186 -27.77 -12.15 33.04
CA VAL A 186 -28.71 -11.07 32.71
C VAL A 186 -29.85 -11.61 31.83
N THR A 187 -29.54 -12.42 30.82
CA THR A 187 -30.56 -12.93 29.88
C THR A 187 -31.52 -13.94 30.49
N LEU A 188 -31.00 -14.92 31.22
CA LEU A 188 -31.78 -16.06 31.72
C LEU A 188 -32.44 -15.76 33.07
N GLU A 189 -31.83 -14.90 33.89
CA GLU A 189 -32.32 -14.59 35.24
C GLU A 189 -32.88 -13.15 35.37
N GLY A 190 -32.77 -12.31 34.33
CA GLY A 190 -33.30 -10.94 34.34
C GLY A 190 -32.63 -10.00 35.34
N ARG A 191 -31.37 -10.27 35.72
CA ARG A 191 -30.64 -9.47 36.72
C ARG A 191 -30.06 -8.19 36.12
N SER A 192 -29.86 -7.17 36.96
CA SER A 192 -29.10 -5.97 36.58
C SER A 192 -27.62 -6.28 36.35
N ALA A 193 -26.95 -5.47 35.51
CA ALA A 193 -25.57 -5.69 35.07
C ALA A 193 -24.60 -5.92 36.25
N GLY A 194 -24.63 -5.07 37.28
CA GLY A 194 -23.74 -5.20 38.44
C GLY A 194 -23.97 -6.49 39.24
N ARG A 195 -25.23 -6.89 39.44
CA ARG A 195 -25.55 -8.16 40.14
C ARG A 195 -25.16 -9.38 39.31
N ALA A 196 -25.28 -9.29 37.99
CA ALA A 196 -24.85 -10.33 37.08
C ALA A 196 -23.33 -10.49 37.07
N LEU A 197 -22.57 -9.39 37.07
CA LEU A 197 -21.11 -9.40 37.11
C LEU A 197 -20.59 -9.99 38.43
N ALA A 198 -21.14 -9.56 39.56
CA ALA A 198 -20.86 -10.16 40.86
C ALA A 198 -21.29 -11.64 40.93
N GLY A 199 -22.36 -12.02 40.22
CA GLY A 199 -22.79 -13.41 40.05
C GLY A 199 -21.77 -14.24 39.28
N ALA A 200 -21.29 -13.71 38.15
CA ALA A 200 -20.34 -14.34 37.25
C ALA A 200 -18.99 -14.65 37.95
N TYR A 201 -18.40 -13.66 38.63
CA TYR A 201 -17.17 -13.89 39.40
C TYR A 201 -17.37 -14.85 40.57
N ARG A 202 -18.53 -14.81 41.23
CA ARG A 202 -18.86 -15.81 42.24
C ARG A 202 -18.91 -17.21 41.62
N LEU A 203 -19.57 -17.38 40.46
CA LEU A 203 -19.69 -18.65 39.73
C LEU A 203 -18.33 -19.19 39.28
N ALA A 204 -17.39 -18.32 38.94
CA ALA A 204 -16.02 -18.69 38.61
C ALA A 204 -15.17 -19.06 39.85
N GLY A 205 -15.33 -18.35 40.98
CA GLY A 205 -14.37 -18.36 42.09
C GLY A 205 -14.44 -19.49 43.14
N ARG A 206 -15.51 -20.30 43.20
CA ARG A 206 -15.63 -21.38 44.21
C ARG A 206 -16.00 -22.71 43.56
N GLY A 207 -15.05 -23.64 43.48
CA GLY A 207 -15.27 -25.03 43.11
C GLY A 207 -14.88 -25.97 44.25
N GLU A 208 -15.61 -27.06 44.41
CA GLU A 208 -15.12 -28.28 45.07
C GLU A 208 -13.81 -28.74 44.40
N PRO A 209 -12.94 -29.52 45.08
CA PRO A 209 -11.67 -30.01 44.53
C PRO A 209 -11.78 -30.69 43.16
N THR A 210 -12.96 -31.22 42.83
CA THR A 210 -13.26 -31.97 41.60
C THR A 210 -13.85 -31.11 40.47
N ALA A 211 -14.33 -29.89 40.72
CA ALA A 211 -15.10 -29.09 39.75
C ALA A 211 -14.32 -27.92 39.10
N GLY A 212 -13.00 -27.85 39.30
CA GLY A 212 -12.09 -26.86 38.70
C GLY A 212 -12.27 -25.43 39.24
N GLY A 213 -11.19 -24.74 39.63
CA GLY A 213 -11.26 -23.39 40.21
C GLY A 213 -11.48 -22.25 39.18
N PHE A 214 -11.27 -21.01 39.64
CA PHE A 214 -11.31 -19.78 38.83
C PHE A 214 -10.56 -19.93 37.50
N TRP A 215 -9.33 -20.43 37.55
CA TRP A 215 -8.48 -20.62 36.37
C TRP A 215 -9.06 -21.58 35.33
N SER A 216 -9.75 -22.64 35.74
CA SER A 216 -10.41 -23.55 34.81
C SER A 216 -11.52 -22.85 34.03
N CYS A 217 -12.33 -22.02 34.70
CA CYS A 217 -13.37 -21.22 34.07
C CYS A 217 -12.77 -20.20 33.09
N THR A 218 -11.75 -19.47 33.57
CA THR A 218 -11.08 -18.42 32.82
C THR A 218 -10.38 -18.96 31.57
N LEU A 219 -9.61 -20.05 31.69
CA LEU A 219 -8.93 -20.68 30.55
C LEU A 219 -9.94 -21.24 29.54
N THR A 220 -11.05 -21.81 30.00
CA THR A 220 -12.11 -22.29 29.10
C THR A 220 -12.68 -21.16 28.25
N LEU A 221 -12.93 -19.99 28.85
CA LEU A 221 -13.37 -18.80 28.13
C LEU A 221 -12.28 -18.23 27.22
N ALA A 222 -11.02 -18.18 27.69
CA ALA A 222 -9.90 -17.69 26.90
C ALA A 222 -9.75 -18.49 25.60
N PHE A 223 -9.68 -19.82 25.72
CA PHE A 223 -9.54 -20.68 24.55
C PHE A 223 -10.80 -20.66 23.68
N GLY A 224 -11.98 -20.89 24.28
CA GLY A 224 -13.22 -21.08 23.54
C GLY A 224 -13.82 -19.81 22.93
N VAL A 225 -13.52 -18.62 23.48
CA VAL A 225 -14.13 -17.35 23.05
C VAL A 225 -13.13 -16.42 22.37
N LEU A 226 -11.84 -16.48 22.70
CA LEU A 226 -10.82 -15.60 22.11
C LEU A 226 -9.85 -16.34 21.19
N VAL A 227 -9.13 -17.35 21.70
CA VAL A 227 -8.00 -17.98 20.97
C VAL A 227 -8.49 -18.73 19.74
N PHE A 228 -9.50 -19.59 19.87
CA PHE A 228 -10.01 -20.36 18.72
C PHE A 228 -10.60 -19.47 17.61
N PRO A 229 -11.46 -18.48 17.91
CA PRO A 229 -11.93 -17.54 16.89
C PRO A 229 -10.80 -16.75 16.23
N ALA A 230 -9.81 -16.27 16.99
CA ALA A 230 -8.65 -15.58 16.44
C ALA A 230 -7.81 -16.49 15.53
N ALA A 231 -7.59 -17.75 15.94
CA ALA A 231 -6.89 -18.74 15.13
C ALA A 231 -7.66 -19.08 13.84
N ALA A 232 -8.99 -19.17 13.91
CA ALA A 232 -9.83 -19.40 12.73
C ALA A 232 -9.77 -18.23 11.74
N GLN A 233 -9.78 -17.00 12.24
CA GLN A 233 -9.61 -15.81 11.41
C GLN A 233 -8.22 -15.79 10.73
N ARG A 234 -7.16 -16.06 11.51
CA ARG A 234 -5.79 -16.12 10.97
C ARG A 234 -5.59 -17.23 9.95
N ALA A 235 -6.25 -18.37 10.14
CA ALA A 235 -6.22 -19.48 9.19
C ALA A 235 -6.92 -19.12 7.87
N VAL A 236 -7.99 -18.33 7.90
CA VAL A 236 -8.64 -17.82 6.68
C VAL A 236 -7.73 -16.86 5.93
N GLU A 237 -7.11 -15.91 6.63
CA GLU A 237 -6.15 -14.96 6.03
C GLU A 237 -5.02 -15.72 5.33
N TRP A 238 -4.42 -16.70 6.01
CA TRP A 238 -3.35 -17.52 5.45
C TRP A 238 -3.81 -18.39 4.28
N ALA A 239 -5.03 -18.96 4.34
CA ALA A 239 -5.56 -19.77 3.24
C ALA A 239 -5.86 -18.94 1.98
N VAL A 240 -6.24 -17.67 2.14
CA VAL A 240 -6.47 -16.75 1.02
C VAL A 240 -5.16 -16.35 0.34
N GLU A 241 -4.09 -16.12 1.11
CA GLU A 241 -2.75 -15.83 0.57
C GLU A 241 -2.22 -16.97 -0.31
N TRP A 242 -2.46 -18.23 0.05
CA TRP A 242 -1.86 -19.40 -0.62
C TRP A 242 -2.74 -20.04 -1.70
N ALA A 243 -4.05 -19.77 -1.71
CA ALA A 243 -4.97 -20.38 -2.67
C ALA A 243 -5.16 -19.52 -3.94
N VAL A 244 -5.46 -20.17 -5.07
CA VAL A 244 -5.96 -19.54 -6.32
C VAL A 244 -7.29 -18.77 -6.11
N LEU A 245 -7.87 -18.84 -4.91
CA LEU A 245 -8.95 -18.01 -4.38
C LEU A 245 -8.48 -16.64 -3.84
N GLY A 246 -7.23 -16.23 -4.10
CA GLY A 246 -6.68 -14.89 -3.85
C GLY A 246 -7.41 -13.73 -4.55
N SER A 247 -8.61 -13.98 -5.07
CA SER A 247 -9.57 -12.95 -5.43
C SER A 247 -10.14 -12.30 -4.17
N VAL A 248 -10.30 -10.99 -4.23
CA VAL A 248 -11.12 -10.15 -3.34
C VAL A 248 -12.42 -10.81 -2.87
N LEU A 249 -13.05 -11.60 -3.75
CA LEU A 249 -14.29 -12.34 -3.48
C LEU A 249 -14.11 -13.44 -2.42
N GLY A 250 -13.02 -14.19 -2.45
CA GLY A 250 -12.70 -15.20 -1.45
C GLY A 250 -12.52 -14.57 -0.07
N TYR A 251 -11.75 -13.48 0.00
CA TYR A 251 -11.51 -12.74 1.24
C TYR A 251 -12.80 -12.14 1.81
N GLY A 252 -13.56 -11.40 0.99
CA GLY A 252 -14.80 -10.74 1.41
C GLY A 252 -15.87 -11.73 1.88
N VAL A 253 -16.03 -12.87 1.21
CA VAL A 253 -16.98 -13.92 1.61
C VAL A 253 -16.53 -14.62 2.89
N ALA A 254 -15.25 -14.98 3.02
CA ALA A 254 -14.76 -15.72 4.18
C ALA A 254 -14.81 -14.88 5.47
N THR A 255 -14.44 -13.60 5.40
CA THR A 255 -14.54 -12.66 6.53
C THR A 255 -16.00 -12.40 6.92
N SER A 256 -16.88 -12.16 5.95
CA SER A 256 -18.32 -12.02 6.20
C SER A 256 -18.92 -13.28 6.83
N ALA A 257 -18.52 -14.47 6.38
CA ALA A 257 -18.98 -15.72 6.97
C ALA A 257 -18.51 -15.90 8.43
N LEU A 258 -17.25 -15.56 8.73
CA LEU A 258 -16.71 -15.65 10.09
C LEU A 258 -17.45 -14.73 11.07
N THR A 259 -17.78 -13.49 10.67
CA THR A 259 -18.52 -12.56 11.55
C THR A 259 -19.90 -13.08 11.96
N LEU A 260 -20.55 -13.88 11.11
CA LEU A 260 -21.84 -14.52 11.40
C LEU A 260 -21.71 -15.79 12.23
N VAL A 261 -20.59 -16.53 12.07
CA VAL A 261 -20.37 -17.83 12.68
C VAL A 261 -19.75 -17.73 14.07
N ILE A 262 -18.79 -16.84 14.28
CA ILE A 262 -18.05 -16.70 15.55
C ILE A 262 -19.00 -16.50 16.77
N PRO A 263 -20.03 -15.63 16.72
CA PRO A 263 -20.96 -15.46 17.84
C PRO A 263 -21.70 -16.75 18.22
N ALA A 264 -21.98 -17.64 17.26
CA ALA A 264 -22.61 -18.93 17.52
C ALA A 264 -21.73 -19.83 18.40
N PHE A 265 -20.44 -19.89 18.09
CA PHE A 265 -19.47 -20.66 18.85
C PHE A 265 -19.24 -20.04 20.24
N GLN A 266 -19.02 -18.73 20.31
CA GLN A 266 -18.81 -18.00 21.56
C GLN A 266 -20.00 -18.16 22.52
N ALA A 267 -21.23 -17.92 22.04
CA ALA A 267 -22.45 -18.07 22.82
C ALA A 267 -22.64 -19.51 23.32
N THR A 268 -22.32 -20.52 22.52
CA THR A 268 -22.46 -21.93 22.91
C THR A 268 -21.46 -22.33 24.00
N VAL A 269 -20.23 -21.81 23.94
CA VAL A 269 -19.24 -21.98 25.01
C VAL A 269 -19.73 -21.33 26.30
N ILE A 270 -20.19 -20.07 26.23
CA ILE A 270 -20.72 -19.33 27.39
C ILE A 270 -21.91 -20.08 28.01
N ALA A 271 -22.88 -20.48 27.19
CA ALA A 271 -24.07 -21.23 27.62
C ALA A 271 -23.70 -22.55 28.31
N ARG A 272 -22.82 -23.35 27.69
CA ARG A 272 -22.41 -24.65 28.25
C ARG A 272 -21.62 -24.48 29.54
N LEU A 273 -20.70 -23.51 29.59
CA LEU A 273 -19.90 -23.25 30.79
C LEU A 273 -20.79 -22.76 31.94
N TYR A 274 -21.75 -21.86 31.65
CA TYR A 274 -22.74 -21.41 32.62
C TYR A 274 -23.56 -22.58 33.18
N LEU A 275 -24.13 -23.44 32.32
CA LEU A 275 -24.90 -24.61 32.74
C LEU A 275 -24.07 -25.61 33.55
N SER A 276 -22.83 -25.87 33.13
CA SER A 276 -21.92 -26.76 33.86
C SER A 276 -21.63 -26.25 35.27
N ARG A 277 -21.30 -24.96 35.39
CA ARG A 277 -21.04 -24.31 36.68
C ARG A 277 -22.30 -24.24 37.55
N LEU A 278 -23.46 -23.99 36.96
CA LEU A 278 -24.74 -23.98 37.66
C LEU A 278 -25.07 -25.38 38.20
N ALA A 279 -24.87 -26.44 37.41
CA ALA A 279 -25.15 -27.83 37.78
C ALA A 279 -24.21 -28.37 38.88
N HIS A 280 -22.99 -27.86 39.00
CA HIS A 280 -22.08 -28.20 40.08
C HIS A 280 -22.30 -27.39 41.37
N ARG A 281 -22.86 -26.18 41.27
CA ARG A 281 -22.88 -25.24 42.40
C ARG A 281 -24.25 -24.99 43.03
N SER A 282 -25.33 -25.19 42.29
CA SER A 282 -26.69 -24.84 42.72
C SER A 282 -27.57 -26.07 42.98
N THR A 283 -28.69 -25.86 43.67
CA THR A 283 -29.69 -26.92 43.89
C THR A 283 -30.36 -27.29 42.55
N ALA A 284 -30.87 -28.52 42.44
CA ALA A 284 -31.62 -28.95 41.26
C ALA A 284 -32.74 -27.96 40.89
N GLU A 285 -33.42 -27.39 41.91
CA GLU A 285 -34.45 -26.36 41.76
C GLU A 285 -33.98 -25.05 41.09
N ALA A 286 -32.71 -24.67 41.28
CA ALA A 286 -32.16 -23.46 40.65
C ALA A 286 -31.84 -23.70 39.17
N PHE A 287 -31.38 -24.92 38.84
CA PHE A 287 -31.18 -25.35 37.46
C PHE A 287 -32.52 -25.48 36.73
N GLU A 288 -33.52 -26.11 37.36
CA GLU A 288 -34.87 -26.26 36.81
C GLU A 288 -35.53 -24.90 36.53
N ARG A 289 -35.45 -23.95 37.46
CA ARG A 289 -35.97 -22.58 37.25
C ARG A 289 -35.42 -21.91 36.00
N VAL A 290 -34.13 -22.10 35.69
CA VAL A 290 -33.52 -21.53 34.49
C VAL A 290 -34.07 -22.19 33.22
N VAL A 291 -34.30 -23.50 33.24
CA VAL A 291 -34.85 -24.26 32.09
C VAL A 291 -36.34 -24.00 31.89
N GLU A 292 -37.08 -23.78 32.98
CA GLU A 292 -38.51 -23.47 32.95
C GLU A 292 -38.78 -22.05 32.46
N ASN A 293 -37.92 -21.08 32.82
CA ASN A 293 -38.04 -19.68 32.41
C ASN A 293 -37.62 -19.39 30.95
N LEU A 294 -37.23 -20.41 30.18
CA LEU A 294 -36.92 -20.22 28.76
C LEU A 294 -38.16 -19.74 27.98
N PRO A 295 -38.02 -18.72 27.11
CA PRO A 295 -39.15 -18.15 26.39
C PRO A 295 -39.68 -19.11 25.32
N GLY A 296 -41.00 -19.30 25.28
CA GLY A 296 -41.74 -20.00 24.23
C GLY A 296 -41.46 -21.52 24.15
N SER A 297 -42.38 -22.35 24.64
CA SER A 297 -42.37 -23.81 24.39
C SER A 297 -43.33 -24.15 23.24
N GLY A 298 -43.05 -23.65 22.04
CA GLY A 298 -43.79 -23.98 20.81
C GLY A 298 -42.88 -24.67 19.80
N ALA A 299 -43.42 -25.59 18.99
CA ALA A 299 -42.68 -26.33 17.98
C ALA A 299 -41.82 -25.37 17.13
N ALA A 300 -40.51 -25.41 17.32
CA ALA A 300 -39.59 -24.52 16.63
C ALA A 300 -39.75 -24.69 15.11
N SER A 301 -40.09 -23.62 14.40
CA SER A 301 -40.18 -23.63 12.94
C SER A 301 -38.87 -24.18 12.35
N PRO A 302 -38.94 -25.06 11.33
CA PRO A 302 -37.73 -25.57 10.69
C PRO A 302 -36.93 -24.39 10.14
N ALA A 303 -35.67 -24.27 10.57
CA ALA A 303 -34.77 -23.27 10.03
C ALA A 303 -34.56 -23.56 8.55
N ARG A 304 -34.87 -22.59 7.68
CA ARG A 304 -34.63 -22.71 6.24
C ARG A 304 -33.14 -22.43 5.99
N PRO A 305 -32.38 -23.37 5.39
CA PRO A 305 -30.95 -23.19 5.17
C PRO A 305 -30.65 -22.06 4.17
N VAL A 306 -31.50 -21.89 3.16
CA VAL A 306 -31.31 -20.95 2.04
C VAL A 306 -31.13 -19.49 2.47
N PRO A 307 -32.00 -18.86 3.29
CA PRO A 307 -31.83 -17.45 3.68
C PRO A 307 -30.59 -17.21 4.54
N VAL A 308 -30.17 -18.18 5.36
CA VAL A 308 -28.94 -18.07 6.15
C VAL A 308 -27.71 -18.19 5.27
N LEU A 309 -27.74 -19.11 4.30
CA LEU A 309 -26.68 -19.23 3.30
C LEU A 309 -26.57 -17.99 2.41
N ALA A 310 -27.69 -17.41 2.00
CA ALA A 310 -27.73 -16.15 1.27
C ALA A 310 -27.17 -15.00 2.11
N ALA A 311 -27.52 -14.91 3.40
CA ALA A 311 -26.98 -13.90 4.31
C ALA A 311 -25.46 -14.04 4.53
N LEU A 312 -24.93 -15.27 4.48
CA LEU A 312 -23.49 -15.54 4.57
C LEU A 312 -22.72 -15.05 3.33
N LEU A 313 -23.29 -15.22 2.14
CA LEU A 313 -22.59 -14.96 0.88
C LEU A 313 -22.78 -13.52 0.38
N LEU A 314 -23.94 -12.92 0.62
CA LEU A 314 -24.37 -11.72 -0.09
C LEU A 314 -23.53 -10.46 0.21
N PRO A 315 -23.13 -10.13 1.46
CA PRO A 315 -22.26 -8.98 1.72
C PRO A 315 -20.89 -9.10 1.04
N GLY A 316 -20.24 -10.25 1.20
CA GLY A 316 -18.94 -10.51 0.58
C GLY A 316 -19.01 -10.52 -0.94
N SER A 317 -20.08 -11.08 -1.51
CA SER A 317 -20.30 -11.11 -2.96
C SER A 317 -20.57 -9.71 -3.52
N LEU A 318 -21.35 -8.88 -2.82
CA LEU A 318 -21.62 -7.50 -3.23
C LEU A 318 -20.36 -6.65 -3.16
N PHE A 319 -19.59 -6.75 -2.08
CA PHE A 319 -18.32 -6.05 -1.95
C PHE A 319 -17.36 -6.41 -3.09
N ALA A 320 -17.21 -7.70 -3.36
CA ALA A 320 -16.36 -8.17 -4.44
C ALA A 320 -16.87 -7.75 -5.82
N ALA A 321 -18.19 -7.76 -6.05
CA ALA A 321 -18.78 -7.25 -7.28
C ALA A 321 -18.52 -5.75 -7.46
N THR A 322 -18.59 -4.96 -6.38
CA THR A 322 -18.24 -3.53 -6.41
C THR A 322 -16.78 -3.32 -6.80
N LEU A 323 -15.85 -4.12 -6.27
CA LEU A 323 -14.43 -4.00 -6.59
C LEU A 323 -14.12 -4.46 -8.02
N LEU A 324 -14.80 -5.50 -8.52
CA LEU A 324 -14.61 -6.03 -9.87
C LEU A 324 -15.22 -5.15 -10.97
N VAL A 325 -16.40 -4.57 -10.72
CA VAL A 325 -17.10 -3.73 -11.69
C VAL A 325 -16.65 -2.27 -11.60
N ASN A 326 -16.11 -1.88 -10.44
CA ASN A 326 -15.73 -0.51 -10.12
C ASN A 326 -16.79 0.53 -10.55
N PRO A 327 -18.06 0.40 -10.09
CA PRO A 327 -19.15 1.24 -10.56
C PRO A 327 -19.01 2.72 -10.14
N PHE A 328 -18.07 3.02 -9.24
CA PHE A 328 -17.77 4.36 -8.74
C PHE A 328 -16.60 5.03 -9.48
N GLY A 329 -15.93 4.31 -10.40
CA GLY A 329 -14.80 4.84 -11.14
C GLY A 329 -13.61 5.19 -10.26
N TRP A 330 -13.36 4.42 -9.19
CA TRP A 330 -12.15 4.57 -8.38
C TRP A 330 -10.91 4.38 -9.25
N LEU A 331 -9.81 5.05 -8.89
CA LEU A 331 -8.56 4.87 -9.59
C LEU A 331 -8.11 3.41 -9.46
N GLU A 332 -7.85 2.76 -10.58
CA GLU A 332 -7.28 1.43 -10.68
C GLU A 332 -5.78 1.57 -10.94
N VAL A 333 -4.99 0.89 -10.12
CA VAL A 333 -3.54 0.91 -10.18
C VAL A 333 -3.04 -0.52 -10.10
N THR A 334 -2.10 -0.86 -10.98
CA THR A 334 -1.31 -2.07 -10.81
C THR A 334 0.03 -1.72 -10.19
N GLN A 335 0.41 -2.43 -9.14
CA GLN A 335 1.72 -2.26 -8.51
C GLN A 335 2.53 -3.55 -8.61
N THR A 336 3.84 -3.41 -8.81
CA THR A 336 4.73 -4.55 -8.82
C THR A 336 6.00 -4.18 -8.08
N VAL A 337 6.29 -4.92 -7.02
CA VAL A 337 7.57 -4.85 -6.31
C VAL A 337 8.57 -5.68 -7.11
N VAL A 338 9.41 -5.00 -7.89
CA VAL A 338 10.35 -5.61 -8.84
C VAL A 338 11.43 -6.41 -8.11
N THR A 339 11.82 -5.95 -6.92
CA THR A 339 12.84 -6.52 -6.02
C THR A 339 12.34 -7.69 -5.18
N ALA A 340 11.01 -7.92 -5.08
CA ALA A 340 10.43 -8.87 -4.11
C ALA A 340 10.92 -10.32 -4.27
N THR A 341 11.28 -10.73 -5.49
CA THR A 341 11.75 -12.10 -5.76
C THR A 341 13.28 -12.21 -5.79
N TRP A 342 14.02 -11.15 -5.49
CA TRP A 342 15.48 -11.14 -5.53
C TRP A 342 16.04 -11.74 -4.23
N THR A 343 16.06 -13.07 -4.11
CA THR A 343 16.64 -13.77 -2.94
C THR A 343 18.17 -13.70 -2.95
N SER A 344 18.87 -13.35 -1.86
CA SER A 344 20.34 -13.18 -1.86
C SER A 344 21.13 -14.41 -2.34
N ASP A 345 20.57 -15.62 -2.30
CA ASP A 345 21.28 -16.86 -2.56
C ASP A 345 20.50 -17.78 -3.52
N ASP A 346 21.04 -17.97 -4.74
CA ASP A 346 21.01 -19.22 -5.54
C ASP A 346 21.63 -19.04 -6.96
N VAL A 347 22.90 -19.50 -7.12
CA VAL A 347 23.68 -20.00 -8.32
C VAL A 347 24.36 -19.01 -9.35
N PRO A 348 25.42 -19.39 -10.13
CA PRO A 348 26.86 -18.95 -10.14
C PRO A 348 27.33 -18.22 -11.46
N PRO A 349 28.66 -18.13 -11.77
CA PRO A 349 29.64 -17.13 -11.33
C PRO A 349 29.47 -15.79 -12.08
N GLN A 350 28.39 -15.06 -11.84
CA GLN A 350 28.45 -13.61 -11.99
C GLN A 350 27.89 -13.06 -10.69
N PRO A 351 28.64 -12.23 -9.94
CA PRO A 351 28.05 -11.56 -8.81
C PRO A 351 26.88 -10.77 -9.37
N ARG A 352 25.68 -10.95 -8.80
CA ARG A 352 24.59 -10.02 -9.05
C ARG A 352 25.17 -8.62 -8.85
N PRO A 353 25.10 -7.70 -9.83
CA PRO A 353 25.56 -6.36 -9.58
C PRO A 353 24.74 -5.83 -8.41
N GLY A 354 25.42 -5.34 -7.36
CA GLY A 354 24.75 -4.68 -6.27
C GLY A 354 24.09 -3.43 -6.83
N LEU A 355 22.77 -3.50 -7.06
CA LEU A 355 21.98 -2.31 -7.33
C LEU A 355 21.87 -1.51 -6.04
N ARG A 356 21.88 -0.20 -6.19
CA ARG A 356 21.61 0.75 -5.11
C ARG A 356 20.23 1.36 -5.33
N GLU A 357 19.66 1.86 -4.25
CA GLU A 357 18.40 2.61 -4.28
C GLU A 357 18.46 3.88 -5.15
N THR A 358 19.64 4.46 -5.37
CA THR A 358 19.84 5.67 -6.18
C THR A 358 20.03 5.38 -7.68
N ASP A 359 20.15 4.11 -8.08
CA ASP A 359 20.57 3.73 -9.43
C ASP A 359 19.50 4.03 -10.50
N LEU A 360 18.21 4.06 -10.19
CA LEU A 360 17.18 4.26 -11.22
C LEU A 360 17.23 5.70 -11.78
N LYS A 361 17.66 5.86 -13.04
CA LYS A 361 17.74 7.17 -13.72
C LYS A 361 16.71 7.39 -14.80
N ALA A 362 16.37 6.35 -15.57
CA ALA A 362 15.42 6.49 -16.67
C ALA A 362 14.66 5.20 -16.95
N MET A 363 13.49 5.35 -17.57
CA MET A 363 12.63 4.25 -18.00
C MET A 363 12.25 4.44 -19.45
N TYR A 364 12.24 3.33 -20.19
CA TYR A 364 11.90 3.31 -21.60
C TYR A 364 10.97 2.14 -21.90
N ALA A 365 9.90 2.41 -22.64
CA ALA A 365 9.15 1.35 -23.29
C ALA A 365 10.02 0.69 -24.38
N GLY A 366 10.19 -0.63 -24.29
CA GLY A 366 10.90 -1.42 -25.28
C GLY A 366 10.04 -1.68 -26.53
N ARG A 367 10.26 -2.82 -27.20
CA ARG A 367 9.41 -3.24 -28.33
C ARG A 367 8.23 -4.04 -27.79
N GLY A 368 7.01 -3.63 -28.16
CA GLY A 368 5.78 -4.24 -27.62
C GLY A 368 5.55 -3.80 -26.17
N ASP A 369 5.36 -4.75 -25.27
CA ASP A 369 5.07 -4.52 -23.85
C ASP A 369 6.33 -4.61 -22.96
N GLU A 370 7.54 -4.60 -23.54
CA GLU A 370 8.80 -4.62 -22.78
C GLU A 370 9.04 -3.29 -22.04
N LEU A 371 9.68 -3.35 -20.88
CA LEU A 371 10.13 -2.18 -20.13
C LEU A 371 11.63 -2.30 -19.85
N ILE A 372 12.37 -1.23 -20.09
CA ILE A 372 13.82 -1.15 -19.86
C ILE A 372 14.07 0.01 -18.88
N MET A 373 14.67 -0.31 -17.75
CA MET A 373 15.12 0.63 -16.72
C MET A 373 16.63 0.80 -16.83
N PHE A 374 17.07 2.05 -16.98
CA PHE A 374 18.47 2.42 -16.98
C PHE A 374 18.91 2.71 -15.53
N MET A 375 19.89 1.92 -15.08
CA MET A 375 20.37 1.87 -13.71
C MET A 375 21.84 2.32 -13.66
N ASP A 376 22.11 3.45 -13.02
CA ASP A 376 23.44 4.07 -12.91
C ASP A 376 23.46 5.09 -11.75
N SER A 377 24.34 4.94 -10.75
CA SER A 377 24.60 5.99 -9.76
C SER A 377 26.07 5.94 -9.33
N PHE A 378 26.93 6.59 -10.13
CA PHE A 378 28.39 6.62 -9.93
C PHE A 378 28.96 5.21 -9.79
N GLY A 379 28.56 4.35 -10.72
CA GLY A 379 29.07 3.01 -10.92
C GLY A 379 28.73 2.55 -12.33
N LEU A 380 29.28 1.42 -12.75
CA LEU A 380 29.06 0.89 -14.10
C LEU A 380 27.57 0.82 -14.48
N ALA A 381 27.21 1.45 -15.60
CA ALA A 381 25.82 1.54 -16.04
C ALA A 381 25.23 0.17 -16.44
N ARG A 382 23.95 -0.04 -16.11
CA ARG A 382 23.24 -1.31 -16.24
C ARG A 382 21.84 -1.11 -16.80
N LEU A 383 21.31 -2.18 -17.39
CA LEU A 383 19.92 -2.29 -17.81
C LEU A 383 19.21 -3.35 -17.00
N LEU A 384 18.15 -2.93 -16.33
CA LEU A 384 17.15 -3.81 -15.76
C LEU A 384 15.99 -3.91 -16.74
N THR A 385 15.71 -5.12 -17.20
CA THR A 385 14.74 -5.38 -18.28
C THR A 385 13.58 -6.20 -17.77
N CYS A 386 12.38 -5.87 -18.22
CA CYS A 386 11.15 -6.55 -17.90
C CYS A 386 10.51 -7.05 -19.20
N THR A 387 10.11 -8.31 -19.21
CA THR A 387 9.49 -8.96 -20.38
C THR A 387 8.05 -8.49 -20.66
N ALA A 388 7.44 -7.77 -19.71
CA ALA A 388 6.12 -7.17 -19.80
C ALA A 388 6.05 -5.92 -18.90
N THR A 389 5.07 -5.05 -19.13
CA THR A 389 4.88 -3.78 -18.40
C THR A 389 4.64 -3.98 -16.89
N GLY A 390 4.07 -5.12 -16.48
CA GLY A 390 3.90 -5.50 -15.07
C GLY A 390 5.10 -6.23 -14.46
N CYS A 391 6.26 -6.22 -15.13
CA CYS A 391 7.54 -6.80 -14.71
C CYS A 391 7.49 -8.09 -13.84
N PRO A 392 6.83 -9.17 -14.29
CA PRO A 392 6.75 -10.41 -13.50
C PRO A 392 8.10 -11.14 -13.40
N ARG A 393 9.04 -10.82 -14.30
CA ARG A 393 10.40 -11.35 -14.33
C ARG A 393 11.36 -10.28 -14.80
N THR A 394 12.46 -10.15 -14.06
CA THR A 394 13.56 -9.23 -14.35
C THR A 394 14.71 -9.93 -15.05
N GLY A 395 15.36 -9.21 -15.96
CA GLY A 395 16.62 -9.58 -16.58
C GLY A 395 17.64 -8.46 -16.39
N PHE A 396 18.90 -8.83 -16.19
CA PHE A 396 20.00 -7.88 -15.96
C PHE A 396 21.03 -7.93 -17.08
N ARG A 397 21.44 -6.77 -17.59
CA ARG A 397 22.50 -6.65 -18.58
C ARG A 397 23.39 -5.45 -18.24
N TRP A 398 24.68 -5.59 -18.52
CA TRP A 398 25.62 -4.48 -18.43
C TRP A 398 25.45 -3.57 -19.66
N ALA A 399 25.37 -2.26 -19.42
CA ALA A 399 25.45 -1.23 -20.46
C ALA A 399 26.86 -0.68 -20.62
N GLU A 400 27.70 -0.82 -19.60
CA GLU A 400 29.14 -0.52 -19.68
C GLU A 400 29.99 -1.78 -19.56
N PRO A 401 31.16 -1.82 -20.21
CA PRO A 401 32.09 -2.94 -20.06
C PRO A 401 32.71 -2.91 -18.65
N ALA A 402 33.16 -4.06 -18.17
CA ALA A 402 33.62 -4.22 -16.79
C ALA A 402 34.90 -3.42 -16.42
N ASP A 403 35.56 -2.82 -17.41
CA ASP A 403 36.75 -1.97 -17.29
C ASP A 403 36.46 -0.46 -17.46
N ALA A 404 35.18 -0.06 -17.48
CA ALA A 404 34.80 1.35 -17.51
C ALA A 404 35.00 2.05 -16.15
N ASP A 405 35.08 3.38 -16.20
CA ASP A 405 35.33 4.24 -15.06
C ASP A 405 34.06 4.39 -14.20
N GLU A 406 34.14 4.09 -12.90
CA GLU A 406 32.97 4.13 -12.00
C GLU A 406 32.62 5.55 -11.53
N ASP A 407 33.43 6.57 -11.82
CA ASP A 407 33.28 7.90 -11.24
C ASP A 407 32.50 8.90 -12.13
N ILE A 408 31.96 8.47 -13.28
CA ILE A 408 31.30 9.36 -14.25
C ILE A 408 29.92 8.81 -14.62
N ALA A 409 28.88 9.61 -14.34
CA ALA A 409 27.51 9.28 -14.72
C ALA A 409 27.37 9.12 -16.25
N SER A 410 26.67 8.07 -16.63
CA SER A 410 26.22 7.78 -17.97
C SER A 410 24.81 8.34 -18.22
N SER A 411 24.51 8.59 -19.48
CA SER A 411 23.23 9.07 -19.96
C SER A 411 22.66 8.08 -20.96
N SER A 412 21.34 8.09 -21.10
CA SER A 412 20.64 7.24 -22.04
C SER A 412 19.56 8.02 -22.77
N ALA A 413 19.21 7.56 -23.98
CA ALA A 413 18.06 8.07 -24.71
C ALA A 413 17.43 6.98 -25.58
N ARG A 414 16.10 7.01 -25.69
CA ARG A 414 15.37 6.14 -26.62
C ARG A 414 15.45 6.68 -28.03
N LEU A 415 15.91 5.84 -28.95
CA LEU A 415 15.94 6.11 -30.39
C LEU A 415 14.57 5.88 -31.02
N HIS A 416 14.33 6.49 -32.18
CA HIS A 416 13.08 6.36 -32.94
C HIS A 416 12.73 4.90 -33.28
N GLU A 417 13.74 4.08 -33.59
CA GLU A 417 13.60 2.63 -33.86
C GLU A 417 13.33 1.75 -32.61
N GLY A 418 13.25 2.36 -31.42
CA GLY A 418 12.94 1.72 -30.15
C GLY A 418 14.12 1.13 -29.38
N ARG A 419 15.35 1.17 -29.93
CA ARG A 419 16.58 0.89 -29.18
C ARG A 419 16.95 2.06 -28.26
N ILE A 420 17.86 1.83 -27.33
CA ILE A 420 18.36 2.84 -26.41
C ILE A 420 19.83 3.09 -26.74
N ALA A 421 20.20 4.36 -26.93
CA ALA A 421 21.59 4.78 -26.92
C ALA A 421 22.02 5.04 -25.48
N VAL A 422 23.18 4.53 -25.08
CA VAL A 422 23.77 4.73 -23.76
C VAL A 422 25.18 5.27 -23.95
N SER A 423 25.53 6.34 -23.24
CA SER A 423 26.92 6.81 -23.21
C SER A 423 27.76 5.88 -22.35
N THR A 424 29.02 5.71 -22.70
CA THR A 424 29.96 4.94 -21.86
C THR A 424 31.26 5.70 -21.66
N TRP A 425 32.01 5.32 -20.64
CA TRP A 425 33.31 5.93 -20.36
C TRP A 425 34.44 4.90 -20.44
N SER A 426 35.22 4.95 -21.52
CA SER A 426 36.43 4.12 -21.62
C SER A 426 37.60 4.82 -20.96
N GLN A 427 38.30 4.13 -20.04
CA GLN A 427 39.46 4.66 -19.33
C GLN A 427 40.78 4.27 -20.03
N ARG A 428 41.74 5.19 -20.03
CA ARG A 428 43.14 4.95 -20.39
C ARG A 428 44.07 5.61 -19.36
N GLY A 429 45.16 4.93 -19.02
CA GLY A 429 46.13 5.43 -18.04
C GLY A 429 45.79 5.04 -16.60
N GLN A 430 46.72 5.32 -15.68
CA GLN A 430 46.64 4.96 -14.26
C GLN A 430 47.14 6.12 -13.40
N GLY A 431 46.55 6.31 -12.20
CA GLY A 431 46.92 7.39 -11.29
C GLY A 431 46.43 8.76 -11.79
N ASP A 432 47.24 9.80 -11.61
CA ASP A 432 46.87 11.20 -11.93
C ASP A 432 46.79 11.49 -13.45
N ASP A 433 47.29 10.60 -14.31
CA ASP A 433 47.19 10.69 -15.79
C ASP A 433 46.00 9.89 -16.33
N ARG A 434 44.99 9.63 -15.49
CA ARG A 434 43.76 8.96 -15.91
C ARG A 434 43.02 9.84 -16.92
N ARG A 435 42.85 9.30 -18.12
CA ARG A 435 42.18 9.94 -19.24
C ARG A 435 40.97 9.10 -19.63
N VAL A 436 39.83 9.73 -19.82
CA VAL A 436 38.60 9.07 -20.28
C VAL A 436 38.21 9.59 -21.64
N ARG A 437 37.48 8.73 -22.37
CA ARG A 437 36.88 9.09 -23.65
C ARG A 437 35.43 8.61 -23.68
N LEU A 438 34.56 9.48 -24.19
CA LEU A 438 33.15 9.16 -24.38
C LEU A 438 33.00 8.08 -25.46
N GLY A 439 32.27 7.02 -25.16
CA GLY A 439 31.81 6.01 -26.10
C GLY A 439 30.28 5.97 -26.15
N LEU A 440 29.76 5.12 -27.03
CA LEU A 440 28.34 4.81 -27.11
C LEU A 440 28.14 3.30 -27.14
N MET A 441 27.03 2.86 -26.55
CA MET A 441 26.45 1.55 -26.79
C MET A 441 25.02 1.69 -27.28
N LEU A 442 24.65 0.80 -28.20
CA LEU A 442 23.27 0.61 -28.60
C LEU A 442 22.71 -0.61 -27.90
N CYS A 443 21.65 -0.40 -27.15
CA CYS A 443 21.06 -1.38 -26.28
C CYS A 443 19.60 -1.68 -26.64
N ASP A 444 19.19 -2.91 -26.38
CA ASP A 444 17.80 -3.33 -26.34
C ASP A 444 17.56 -4.22 -25.10
N ALA A 445 16.37 -4.82 -24.98
CA ALA A 445 16.05 -5.69 -23.86
C ALA A 445 16.94 -6.96 -23.78
N ARG A 446 17.70 -7.28 -24.83
CA ARG A 446 18.52 -8.50 -24.92
C ARG A 446 19.98 -8.23 -24.58
N GLY A 447 20.49 -7.04 -24.88
CA GLY A 447 21.84 -6.61 -24.51
C GLY A 447 22.28 -5.33 -25.21
N CYS A 448 23.56 -5.01 -25.03
CA CYS A 448 24.21 -3.81 -25.57
C CYS A 448 25.31 -4.19 -26.56
N VAL A 449 25.45 -3.39 -27.62
CA VAL A 449 26.49 -3.51 -28.64
C VAL A 449 27.29 -2.20 -28.68
N PRO A 450 28.63 -2.24 -28.61
CA PRO A 450 29.45 -1.03 -28.66
C PRO A 450 29.41 -0.36 -30.03
N GLY A 451 29.45 0.97 -30.02
CA GLY A 451 29.71 1.78 -31.19
C GLY A 451 31.13 1.56 -31.73
N PRO A 452 31.38 1.84 -33.02
CA PRO A 452 32.63 1.51 -33.69
C PRO A 452 33.80 2.37 -33.21
N ARG A 453 33.56 3.59 -32.73
CA ARG A 453 34.59 4.52 -32.28
C ARG A 453 34.11 5.38 -31.11
N PRO A 454 35.02 5.75 -30.20
CA PRO A 454 34.77 6.79 -29.23
C PRO A 454 34.55 8.17 -29.88
N ILE A 455 33.86 9.05 -29.16
CA ILE A 455 33.45 10.39 -29.59
C ILE A 455 34.29 11.45 -28.87
N GLY A 456 34.79 12.42 -29.64
CA GLY A 456 35.54 13.55 -29.10
C GLY A 456 36.97 13.20 -28.64
N GLU A 457 37.57 14.14 -27.92
CA GLU A 457 38.96 14.06 -27.45
C GLU A 457 39.07 13.29 -26.12
N GLU A 458 40.27 12.77 -25.85
CA GLU A 458 40.60 12.23 -24.52
C GLU A 458 40.69 13.39 -23.50
N MET A 459 40.13 13.20 -22.31
CA MET A 459 40.01 14.23 -21.28
C MET A 459 40.43 13.71 -19.91
N SER A 460 40.84 14.60 -18.99
CA SER A 460 41.20 14.22 -17.62
C SER A 460 39.98 13.69 -16.86
N VAL A 461 40.17 12.71 -15.96
CA VAL A 461 39.09 12.22 -15.07
C VAL A 461 38.62 13.31 -14.09
N TYR A 462 39.51 14.20 -13.68
CA TYR A 462 39.26 15.24 -12.67
C TYR A 462 38.49 16.46 -13.16
N GLU A 463 38.23 16.57 -14.47
CA GLU A 463 37.40 17.66 -15.02
C GLU A 463 35.92 17.29 -14.90
N GLY A 464 35.14 18.11 -14.18
CA GLY A 464 33.69 17.93 -14.03
C GLY A 464 32.97 17.95 -15.37
N ARG A 465 32.08 16.98 -15.59
CA ARG A 465 31.37 16.81 -16.87
C ARG A 465 29.96 16.25 -16.66
N SER A 466 29.06 16.63 -17.56
CA SER A 466 27.73 16.00 -17.70
C SER A 466 27.43 15.76 -19.17
N VAL A 467 26.79 14.64 -19.46
CA VAL A 467 26.37 14.26 -20.82
C VAL A 467 24.87 14.03 -20.83
N ALA A 468 24.22 14.45 -21.92
CA ALA A 468 22.84 14.16 -22.18
C ALA A 468 22.67 13.68 -23.62
N LEU A 469 21.81 12.69 -23.82
CA LEU A 469 21.50 12.12 -25.12
C LEU A 469 20.06 12.46 -25.52
N ALA A 470 19.83 12.66 -26.82
CA ALA A 470 18.48 12.73 -27.39
C ALA A 470 18.45 12.16 -28.80
N PRO A 471 17.33 11.57 -29.23
CA PRO A 471 17.18 11.17 -30.61
C PRO A 471 17.23 12.40 -31.54
N GLY A 472 18.01 12.29 -32.61
CA GLY A 472 18.06 13.25 -33.71
C GLY A 472 17.16 12.83 -34.88
N ARG A 473 17.26 13.55 -36.00
CA ARG A 473 16.49 13.29 -37.22
C ARG A 473 16.89 11.94 -37.87
N TYR A 474 15.91 11.24 -38.44
CA TYR A 474 16.11 9.99 -39.23
C TYR A 474 16.99 8.94 -38.54
N ASP A 475 16.64 8.57 -37.30
CA ASP A 475 17.41 7.63 -36.44
C ASP A 475 18.79 8.13 -35.96
N GLY A 476 19.15 9.39 -36.21
CA GLY A 476 20.36 10.02 -35.68
C GLY A 476 20.32 10.25 -34.17
N LEU A 477 21.39 10.85 -33.64
CA LEU A 477 21.60 11.10 -32.22
C LEU A 477 22.17 12.51 -31.99
N MET A 478 21.72 13.16 -30.92
CA MET A 478 22.35 14.37 -30.37
C MET A 478 22.98 14.06 -29.03
N ILE A 479 24.18 14.58 -28.82
CA ILE A 479 24.94 14.41 -27.59
C ILE A 479 25.32 15.79 -27.08
N ALA A 480 24.65 16.26 -26.03
CA ALA A 480 25.03 17.48 -25.34
C ALA A 480 26.08 17.14 -24.27
N GLN A 481 27.11 17.98 -24.17
CA GLN A 481 28.17 17.85 -23.19
C GLN A 481 28.49 19.20 -22.59
N VAL A 482 28.57 19.23 -21.27
CA VAL A 482 29.13 20.36 -20.54
C VAL A 482 30.46 19.94 -19.92
N ARG A 483 31.47 20.78 -20.10
CA ARG A 483 32.82 20.58 -19.58
C ARG A 483 33.34 21.83 -18.88
N GLU A 484 33.96 21.63 -17.72
CA GLU A 484 34.65 22.70 -16.98
C GLU A 484 35.83 23.30 -17.78
N LEU A 485 36.03 24.62 -17.66
CA LEU A 485 37.17 25.30 -18.27
C LEU A 485 38.36 25.37 -17.28
N PRO A 486 39.57 24.90 -17.64
CA PRO A 486 40.72 24.88 -16.73
C PRO A 486 41.20 26.26 -16.25
N GLU A 487 41.01 27.31 -17.07
CA GLU A 487 41.60 28.64 -16.85
C GLU A 487 40.57 29.74 -16.50
N ARG A 488 39.27 29.43 -16.51
CA ARG A 488 38.19 30.43 -16.24
C ARG A 488 37.11 29.81 -15.35
N ASP A 489 36.58 30.59 -14.41
CA ASP A 489 35.35 30.26 -13.68
C ASP A 489 34.17 30.13 -14.68
N GLY A 490 33.95 28.92 -15.18
CA GLY A 490 32.88 28.63 -16.12
C GLY A 490 33.01 27.28 -16.81
N GLU A 491 32.06 27.02 -17.70
CA GLU A 491 31.94 25.77 -18.44
C GLU A 491 31.57 26.04 -19.90
N VAL A 492 31.87 25.07 -20.76
CA VAL A 492 31.50 25.10 -22.17
C VAL A 492 30.43 24.06 -22.44
N LEU A 493 29.31 24.49 -23.01
CA LEU A 493 28.29 23.62 -23.56
C LEU A 493 28.59 23.38 -25.05
N SER A 494 28.70 22.12 -25.42
CA SER A 494 28.82 21.69 -26.81
C SER A 494 27.76 20.64 -27.14
N VAL A 495 27.35 20.58 -28.41
CA VAL A 495 26.46 19.54 -28.92
C VAL A 495 27.15 18.85 -30.09
N THR A 496 27.22 17.52 -30.01
CA THR A 496 27.66 16.66 -31.10
C THR A 496 26.43 16.10 -31.81
N PHE A 497 26.41 16.24 -33.12
CA PHE A 497 25.35 15.73 -33.98
C PHE A 497 25.85 14.50 -34.72
N CYS A 498 25.03 13.46 -34.71
CA CYS A 498 25.27 12.19 -35.38
C CYS A 498 24.13 11.94 -36.36
N GLU A 499 24.45 11.68 -37.64
CA GLU A 499 23.45 11.32 -38.65
C GLU A 499 22.89 9.90 -38.44
N ASP A 500 23.63 9.05 -37.73
CA ASP A 500 23.31 7.66 -37.47
C ASP A 500 23.46 7.35 -35.95
N PRO A 501 22.80 6.29 -35.44
CA PRO A 501 22.77 6.00 -34.00
C PRO A 501 24.09 5.45 -33.46
N VAL A 502 24.99 4.93 -34.30
CA VAL A 502 26.35 4.53 -33.87
C VAL A 502 27.35 5.69 -33.93
N CYS A 503 26.90 6.86 -34.39
CA CYS A 503 27.66 8.09 -34.51
C CYS A 503 28.99 7.90 -35.26
N ALA A 504 28.91 7.40 -36.50
CA ALA A 504 30.09 7.07 -37.29
C ALA A 504 30.87 8.31 -37.76
N ASP A 505 30.16 9.40 -38.08
CA ASP A 505 30.73 10.67 -38.53
C ASP A 505 30.17 11.85 -37.72
N PRO A 506 30.66 12.06 -36.47
CA PRO A 506 30.20 13.14 -35.62
C PRO A 506 30.73 14.50 -36.07
N TRP A 507 29.90 15.53 -35.94
CA TRP A 507 30.38 16.91 -35.89
C TRP A 507 29.91 17.61 -34.61
N THR A 508 30.81 18.36 -33.99
CA THR A 508 30.58 19.02 -32.70
C THR A 508 30.58 20.53 -32.86
N LYS A 509 29.64 21.21 -32.19
CA LYS A 509 29.57 22.66 -32.13
C LYS A 509 29.49 23.15 -30.69
N GLU A 510 30.35 24.11 -30.37
CA GLU A 510 30.25 24.89 -29.12
C GLU A 510 29.03 25.83 -29.23
N LEU A 511 28.05 25.66 -28.33
CA LEU A 511 26.83 26.47 -28.33
C LEU A 511 26.95 27.68 -27.41
N ALA A 512 27.46 27.47 -26.19
CA ALA A 512 27.49 28.52 -25.18
C ALA A 512 28.63 28.33 -24.18
N ARG A 513 29.07 29.46 -23.60
CA ARG A 513 29.92 29.49 -22.41
C ARG A 513 29.08 29.97 -21.25
N LEU A 514 29.06 29.20 -20.17
CA LEU A 514 28.23 29.46 -19.00
C LEU A 514 29.11 29.83 -17.80
N PRO A 515 28.62 30.68 -16.89
CA PRO A 515 29.42 31.22 -15.79
C PRO A 515 29.66 30.23 -14.64
N SER A 516 29.03 29.04 -14.69
CA SER A 516 29.01 28.07 -13.60
C SER A 516 29.96 26.90 -13.85
N ARG A 517 30.32 26.16 -12.79
CA ARG A 517 31.17 24.96 -12.89
C ARG A 517 30.33 23.69 -12.71
N THR A 518 30.47 22.75 -13.63
CA THR A 518 29.89 21.40 -13.51
C THR A 518 30.66 20.59 -12.47
N SER A 519 29.95 19.93 -11.56
CA SER A 519 30.51 18.96 -10.61
C SER A 519 30.41 17.55 -11.20
N ALA A 520 31.36 16.68 -10.85
CA ALA A 520 31.27 15.26 -11.19
C ALA A 520 30.04 14.58 -10.54
N TYR A 521 29.51 15.13 -9.44
CA TYR A 521 28.37 14.57 -8.70
C TYR A 521 27.00 14.98 -9.26
N GLN A 522 26.95 15.72 -10.36
CA GLN A 522 25.71 16.29 -10.87
C GLN A 522 25.00 15.34 -11.87
N GLU A 523 24.09 14.49 -11.38
CA GLU A 523 23.40 13.47 -12.20
C GLU A 523 22.29 14.03 -13.11
N HIS A 524 21.57 15.08 -12.68
CA HIS A 524 20.39 15.63 -13.39
C HIS A 524 20.62 17.05 -13.92
N GLY A 525 21.88 17.40 -14.20
CA GLY A 525 22.29 18.77 -14.55
C GLY A 525 22.07 19.17 -16.00
N LEU A 526 21.84 18.23 -16.90
CA LEU A 526 21.79 18.47 -18.35
C LEU A 526 20.71 17.62 -19.02
N VAL A 527 19.88 18.26 -19.84
CA VAL A 527 18.88 17.61 -20.68
C VAL A 527 18.99 18.18 -22.09
N VAL A 528 18.92 17.33 -23.11
CA VAL A 528 18.86 17.75 -24.51
C VAL A 528 17.61 17.18 -25.15
N GLY A 529 17.04 17.93 -26.10
CA GLY A 529 15.96 17.48 -26.96
C GLY A 529 16.15 18.05 -28.36
N ALA A 530 15.59 17.36 -29.35
CA ALA A 530 15.54 17.85 -30.72
C ALA A 530 14.18 18.49 -30.97
N GLY A 531 14.18 19.78 -31.31
CA GLY A 531 13.00 20.46 -31.82
C GLY A 531 12.70 20.09 -33.28
N PRO A 532 11.60 20.65 -33.85
CA PRO A 532 11.30 20.56 -35.26
C PRO A 532 12.53 20.94 -36.09
N THR A 533 12.73 20.25 -37.21
CA THR A 533 13.90 20.43 -38.08
C THR A 533 15.25 20.13 -37.43
N ASN A 534 15.31 19.30 -36.38
CA ASN A 534 16.56 18.87 -35.74
C ASN A 534 17.35 20.01 -35.05
N ARG A 535 16.66 21.04 -34.57
CA ARG A 535 17.29 22.11 -33.79
C ARG A 535 17.52 21.65 -32.36
N PRO A 536 18.72 21.77 -31.78
CA PRO A 536 18.92 21.38 -30.40
C PRO A 536 18.24 22.37 -29.45
N VAL A 537 17.62 21.81 -28.43
CA VAL A 537 17.12 22.52 -27.25
C VAL A 537 17.81 21.87 -26.06
N VAL A 538 18.62 22.64 -25.34
CA VAL A 538 19.40 22.13 -24.21
C VAL A 538 18.98 22.86 -22.95
N LEU A 539 18.58 22.12 -21.93
CA LEU A 539 18.32 22.62 -20.59
C LEU A 539 19.51 22.31 -19.69
N ARG A 540 20.07 23.36 -19.10
CA ARG A 540 21.14 23.28 -18.11
C ARG A 540 20.59 23.70 -16.75
N PHE A 541 20.59 22.78 -15.80
CA PHE A 541 20.29 23.05 -14.40
C PHE A 541 21.61 23.15 -13.64
N ASP A 542 21.94 24.30 -13.09
CA ASP A 542 23.09 24.49 -12.21
C ASP A 542 22.66 24.25 -10.76
N GLU A 543 23.13 23.16 -10.16
CA GLU A 543 22.81 22.81 -8.78
C GLU A 543 23.40 23.80 -7.77
N HIS A 544 24.58 24.37 -8.02
CA HIS A 544 25.28 25.25 -7.09
C HIS A 544 24.63 26.64 -7.05
N ALA A 545 24.25 27.19 -8.21
CA ALA A 545 23.53 28.45 -8.26
C ALA A 545 22.02 28.27 -8.06
N GLY A 546 21.49 27.07 -8.28
CA GLY A 546 20.05 26.82 -8.36
C GLY A 546 19.40 27.42 -9.59
N SER A 547 20.19 27.63 -10.67
CA SER A 547 19.74 28.36 -11.86
C SER A 547 19.37 27.41 -13.00
N LEU A 548 18.36 27.77 -13.78
CA LEU A 548 17.96 27.05 -15.00
C LEU A 548 18.23 27.94 -16.21
N SER A 549 19.04 27.43 -17.13
CA SER A 549 19.32 28.09 -18.41
C SER A 549 18.87 27.20 -19.56
N LEU A 550 18.13 27.78 -20.50
CA LEU A 550 17.70 27.12 -21.73
C LEU A 550 18.52 27.67 -22.89
N ILE A 551 19.15 26.78 -23.64
CA ILE A 551 19.95 27.08 -24.81
C ILE A 551 19.20 26.53 -26.02
N THR A 552 18.84 27.42 -26.95
CA THR A 552 18.07 27.09 -28.15
C THR A 552 18.76 27.62 -29.40
N CYS A 553 18.49 26.99 -30.53
CA CYS A 553 18.94 27.46 -31.83
C CYS A 553 17.75 27.79 -32.73
N GLU A 554 17.88 28.85 -33.53
CA GLU A 554 16.87 29.20 -34.54
C GLU A 554 16.95 28.28 -35.77
N GLU A 555 18.16 27.83 -36.11
CA GLU A 555 18.46 26.99 -37.26
C GLU A 555 19.11 25.66 -36.85
N SER A 556 19.06 24.64 -37.72
CA SER A 556 19.57 23.30 -37.43
C SER A 556 21.10 23.22 -37.37
N ASP A 557 21.79 24.17 -37.99
CA ASP A 557 23.25 24.31 -37.88
C ASP A 557 23.68 25.14 -36.66
N CYS A 558 22.71 25.66 -35.89
CA CYS A 558 22.89 26.56 -34.75
C CYS A 558 23.73 27.81 -35.05
N ALA A 559 23.63 28.42 -36.23
CA ALA A 559 24.36 29.65 -36.54
C ALA A 559 24.15 30.76 -35.48
N GLU A 560 22.91 30.90 -35.02
CA GLU A 560 22.53 31.79 -33.93
C GLU A 560 22.03 31.00 -32.72
N VAL A 561 22.64 31.25 -31.56
CA VAL A 561 22.33 30.59 -30.29
C VAL A 561 21.68 31.58 -29.34
N HIS A 562 20.54 31.19 -28.79
CA HIS A 562 19.82 31.96 -27.78
C HIS A 562 19.94 31.28 -26.42
N VAL A 563 20.39 32.03 -25.41
CA VAL A 563 20.54 31.57 -24.02
C VAL A 563 19.57 32.36 -23.14
N GLU A 564 18.51 31.71 -22.71
CA GLU A 564 17.49 32.27 -21.82
C GLU A 564 17.69 31.74 -20.40
N ARG A 565 17.67 32.62 -19.38
CA ARG A 565 17.78 32.21 -17.98
C ARG A 565 16.41 32.13 -17.34
N LEU A 566 15.82 30.95 -17.37
CA LEU A 566 14.48 30.66 -16.88
C LEU A 566 14.34 30.83 -15.38
N VAL A 567 15.36 30.42 -14.62
CA VAL A 567 15.42 30.60 -13.16
C VAL A 567 16.77 31.20 -12.83
N HIS A 568 16.75 32.36 -12.17
CA HIS A 568 17.98 33.10 -11.83
C HIS A 568 18.80 32.46 -10.71
N GLY A 569 18.21 31.57 -9.92
CA GLY A 569 18.87 30.97 -8.77
C GLY A 569 18.99 31.92 -7.58
N GLY A 570 19.34 31.36 -6.42
CA GLY A 570 19.48 32.07 -5.15
C GLY A 570 20.05 31.14 -4.08
N TRP A 571 21.00 31.64 -3.28
CA TRP A 571 21.75 30.86 -2.29
C TRP A 571 20.83 29.99 -1.42
N THR A 572 21.05 28.67 -1.47
CA THR A 572 20.36 27.72 -0.60
C THR A 572 21.12 27.61 0.72
N TRP A 573 20.40 27.61 1.85
CA TRP A 573 20.99 27.24 3.13
C TRP A 573 21.00 25.71 3.20
N GLY A 574 22.17 25.08 3.09
CA GLY A 574 22.34 23.64 3.38
C GLY A 574 22.54 22.71 2.19
N PHE A 575 23.35 23.11 1.20
CA PHE A 575 23.81 22.27 0.09
C PHE A 575 24.37 20.90 0.55
N ASP A 576 25.05 20.84 1.70
CA ASP A 576 25.69 19.61 2.21
C ASP A 576 24.69 18.49 2.58
N GLU A 577 23.38 18.77 2.72
CA GLU A 577 22.37 17.78 3.11
C GLU A 577 21.45 17.31 1.95
N VAL A 578 21.48 17.98 0.77
CA VAL A 578 20.51 17.76 -0.32
C VAL A 578 21.19 17.64 -1.70
N GLY A 579 22.52 17.64 -1.73
CA GLY A 579 23.36 17.80 -2.93
C GLY A 579 23.29 16.71 -4.02
N GLY A 580 22.27 15.85 -4.03
CA GLY A 580 22.02 14.85 -5.09
C GLY A 580 20.58 14.84 -5.62
N GLU A 581 19.65 15.58 -5.01
CA GLU A 581 18.21 15.52 -5.32
C GLU A 581 17.74 16.67 -6.22
N ALA A 582 18.66 17.50 -6.70
CA ALA A 582 18.34 18.67 -7.52
C ALA A 582 18.40 18.34 -9.02
N GLY A 583 17.38 18.74 -9.79
CA GLY A 583 17.30 18.36 -11.19
C GLY A 583 16.07 18.91 -11.91
N ALA A 584 16.13 18.81 -13.23
CA ALA A 584 15.04 19.18 -14.13
C ALA A 584 14.91 18.16 -15.26
N THR A 585 13.70 18.08 -15.80
CA THR A 585 13.37 17.27 -16.97
C THR A 585 12.67 18.15 -17.99
N MET A 586 12.81 17.80 -19.27
CA MET A 586 12.28 18.57 -20.38
C MET A 586 11.74 17.65 -21.46
N VAL A 587 10.57 18.01 -22.00
CA VAL A 587 10.06 17.47 -23.24
C VAL A 587 9.97 18.61 -24.25
N VAL A 588 10.49 18.40 -25.46
CA VAL A 588 10.29 19.33 -26.57
C VAL A 588 9.08 18.86 -27.36
N ARG A 589 8.02 19.68 -27.43
CA ARG A 589 6.79 19.33 -28.14
C ARG A 589 7.00 19.37 -29.66
N ASP A 590 6.04 18.80 -30.40
CA ASP A 590 6.04 18.78 -31.87
C ASP A 590 6.05 20.18 -32.51
N ASP A 591 5.60 21.21 -31.79
CA ASP A 591 5.68 22.61 -32.23
C ASP A 591 6.99 23.30 -31.85
N GLY A 592 7.92 22.58 -31.21
CA GLY A 592 9.23 23.04 -30.79
C GLY A 592 9.25 23.83 -29.48
N ARG A 593 8.11 24.02 -28.81
CA ARG A 593 8.09 24.69 -27.52
C ARG A 593 8.46 23.70 -26.41
N PRO A 594 9.43 24.05 -25.54
CA PRO A 594 9.77 23.22 -24.41
C PRO A 594 8.65 23.18 -23.37
N LEU A 595 8.54 22.05 -22.69
CA LEU A 595 7.83 21.89 -21.44
C LEU A 595 8.83 21.38 -20.42
N ILE A 596 8.96 22.08 -19.29
CA ILE A 596 10.01 21.82 -18.32
C ILE A 596 9.36 21.56 -16.98
N ALA A 597 9.74 20.49 -16.29
CA ALA A 597 9.39 20.25 -14.90
C ALA A 597 10.69 20.16 -14.08
N TYR A 598 10.71 20.79 -12.91
CA TYR A 598 11.91 20.89 -12.11
C TYR A 598 11.60 20.95 -10.63
N ARG A 599 12.59 20.56 -9.84
CA ARG A 599 12.60 20.81 -8.41
C ARG A 599 13.31 22.14 -8.16
N ASP A 600 12.61 23.09 -7.56
CA ASP A 600 13.18 24.38 -7.21
C ASP A 600 14.21 24.21 -6.09
N SER A 601 15.43 24.67 -6.31
CA SER A 601 16.51 24.52 -5.34
C SER A 601 16.31 25.34 -4.08
N ALA A 602 15.52 26.42 -4.12
CA ALA A 602 15.36 27.33 -2.99
C ALA A 602 14.48 26.74 -1.88
N ASP A 603 13.44 25.98 -2.23
CA ASP A 603 12.46 25.44 -1.27
C ASP A 603 12.09 23.96 -1.49
N GLY A 604 12.61 23.32 -2.55
CA GLY A 604 12.29 21.94 -2.92
C GLY A 604 10.90 21.76 -3.55
N SER A 605 10.20 22.84 -3.89
CA SER A 605 8.91 22.74 -4.56
C SER A 605 9.05 22.18 -5.97
N ILE A 606 8.06 21.40 -6.41
CA ILE A 606 8.01 20.90 -7.79
C ILE A 606 7.23 21.91 -8.63
N ARG A 607 7.86 22.37 -9.70
CA ARG A 607 7.34 23.41 -10.59
C ARG A 607 7.40 22.94 -12.04
N MET A 608 6.53 23.52 -12.86
CA MET A 608 6.48 23.30 -14.29
C MET A 608 6.48 24.65 -15.03
N LEU A 609 7.18 24.75 -16.14
CA LEU A 609 7.17 25.88 -17.06
C LEU A 609 6.62 25.42 -18.40
N ASP A 610 5.45 25.96 -18.76
CA ASP A 610 4.90 25.78 -20.10
C ASP A 610 5.34 26.94 -21.00
N CYS A 611 6.32 26.70 -21.87
CA CYS A 611 6.87 27.74 -22.74
C CYS A 611 5.87 28.13 -23.83
N ARG A 612 5.63 29.44 -23.98
CA ARG A 612 4.76 30.03 -25.02
C ARG A 612 5.50 30.34 -26.33
N ASN A 613 6.82 30.33 -26.30
CA ASN A 613 7.67 30.51 -27.48
C ASN A 613 8.87 29.53 -27.46
N LEU A 614 9.59 29.45 -28.58
CA LEU A 614 10.69 28.50 -28.77
C LEU A 614 11.87 28.76 -27.83
N SER A 615 12.16 30.03 -27.53
CA SER A 615 13.23 30.43 -26.61
C SER A 615 12.84 30.34 -25.13
N CYS A 616 11.57 30.05 -24.84
CA CYS A 616 10.99 30.10 -23.50
C CYS A 616 11.18 31.43 -22.74
N SER A 617 11.47 32.53 -23.43
CA SER A 617 11.47 33.89 -22.86
C SER A 617 10.07 34.34 -22.40
N GLN A 618 9.03 33.62 -22.83
CA GLN A 618 7.68 33.72 -22.29
C GLN A 618 7.22 32.32 -21.89
N SER A 619 6.82 32.17 -20.63
CA SER A 619 6.35 30.90 -20.07
C SER A 619 5.25 31.13 -19.05
N ASP A 620 4.45 30.08 -18.84
CA ASP A 620 3.51 30.01 -17.75
C ASP A 620 4.05 29.09 -16.64
N PRO A 621 4.42 29.64 -15.47
CA PRO A 621 4.83 28.83 -14.33
C PRO A 621 3.63 28.22 -13.63
N VAL A 622 3.78 26.96 -13.23
CA VAL A 622 2.81 26.20 -12.43
C VAL A 622 3.55 25.62 -11.23
N ILE A 623 3.01 25.81 -10.03
CA ILE A 623 3.48 25.14 -8.82
C ILE A 623 2.67 23.86 -8.67
N LEU A 624 3.33 22.71 -8.78
CA LEU A 624 2.68 21.40 -8.70
C LEU A 624 2.57 20.89 -7.26
N THR A 625 3.55 21.21 -6.43
CA THR A 625 3.48 20.97 -4.98
C THR A 625 4.23 22.05 -4.22
N GLY A 626 3.91 22.19 -2.93
CA GLY A 626 4.55 23.14 -2.02
C GLY A 626 6.02 22.78 -1.71
N PRO A 627 6.65 23.53 -0.79
CA PRO A 627 8.02 23.25 -0.34
C PRO A 627 8.20 21.79 0.12
N GLY A 628 9.40 21.24 -0.07
CA GLY A 628 9.73 19.89 0.38
C GLY A 628 11.19 19.57 0.14
N ARG A 629 11.98 19.67 1.20
CA ARG A 629 13.45 19.64 1.12
C ARG A 629 14.02 18.30 0.66
N PHE A 630 13.34 17.18 0.92
CA PHE A 630 13.83 15.83 0.60
C PHE A 630 13.07 15.20 -0.57
N ARG A 631 12.56 16.03 -1.49
CA ARG A 631 11.90 15.55 -2.72
C ARG A 631 12.96 15.35 -3.79
N VAL A 632 12.82 14.29 -4.57
CA VAL A 632 13.61 14.07 -5.79
C VAL A 632 13.11 14.91 -6.98
N PRO A 633 13.87 15.03 -8.09
CA PRO A 633 13.39 15.67 -9.31
C PRO A 633 12.13 14.98 -9.86
N PRO A 634 11.19 15.73 -10.47
CA PRO A 634 9.98 15.14 -11.02
C PRO A 634 10.28 14.40 -12.32
N ALA A 635 9.45 13.41 -12.66
CA ALA A 635 9.44 12.80 -13.98
C ALA A 635 8.34 13.41 -14.85
N LEU A 636 8.64 13.67 -16.12
CA LEU A 636 7.74 14.32 -17.07
C LEU A 636 7.61 13.49 -18.34
N VAL A 637 6.37 13.25 -18.76
CA VAL A 637 6.04 12.75 -20.10
C VAL A 637 4.89 13.57 -20.67
N VAL A 638 4.71 13.52 -21.99
CA VAL A 638 3.57 14.14 -22.68
C VAL A 638 2.75 13.02 -23.32
N ASP A 639 1.46 12.99 -23.04
CA ASP A 639 0.56 11.97 -23.58
C ASP A 639 0.18 12.24 -25.04
N GLY A 640 -0.55 11.30 -25.66
CA GLY A 640 -0.97 11.41 -27.06
C GLY A 640 -1.96 12.55 -27.34
N GLU A 641 -2.51 13.19 -26.31
CA GLU A 641 -3.39 14.36 -26.41
C GLU A 641 -2.64 15.68 -26.17
N GLY A 642 -1.33 15.61 -25.91
CA GLY A 642 -0.48 16.77 -25.65
C GLY A 642 -0.54 17.29 -24.22
N ARG A 643 -1.17 16.56 -23.29
CA ARG A 643 -1.18 16.90 -21.86
C ARG A 643 0.13 16.53 -21.21
N ALA A 644 0.55 17.35 -20.26
CA ALA A 644 1.70 17.03 -19.42
C ALA A 644 1.27 16.04 -18.33
N LEU A 645 1.99 14.93 -18.20
CA LEU A 645 1.91 14.07 -17.02
C LEU A 645 3.20 14.26 -16.23
N VAL A 646 3.08 14.77 -15.00
CA VAL A 646 4.21 15.01 -14.12
C VAL A 646 4.07 14.13 -12.87
N ALA A 647 4.94 13.14 -12.72
CA ALA A 647 5.02 12.33 -11.52
C ALA A 647 5.99 13.00 -10.53
N TYR A 648 5.58 13.10 -9.27
CA TYR A 648 6.40 13.63 -8.20
C TYR A 648 6.08 12.98 -6.85
N GLN A 649 6.99 13.14 -5.90
CA GLN A 649 6.83 12.67 -4.54
C GLN A 649 6.08 13.69 -3.68
N ASP A 650 5.03 13.23 -3.02
CA ASP A 650 4.40 13.93 -1.91
C ASP A 650 4.96 13.44 -0.57
N VAL A 651 6.07 14.01 -0.11
CA VAL A 651 6.78 13.55 1.09
C VAL A 651 6.01 13.77 2.39
N ASP A 652 5.15 14.79 2.45
CA ASP A 652 4.37 15.09 3.66
C ASP A 652 3.32 14.00 3.94
N ASP A 653 2.76 13.45 2.86
CA ASP A 653 1.72 12.42 2.87
C ASP A 653 2.23 11.02 2.52
N ASN A 654 3.52 10.89 2.20
CA ASN A 654 4.23 9.69 1.76
C ASN A 654 3.58 9.03 0.52
N ARG A 655 3.31 9.83 -0.53
CA ARG A 655 2.62 9.37 -1.76
C ARG A 655 3.41 9.66 -3.02
N ILE A 656 3.16 8.89 -4.06
CA ILE A 656 3.48 9.27 -5.44
C ILE A 656 2.23 9.90 -6.04
N VAL A 657 2.39 11.08 -6.64
CA VAL A 657 1.29 11.84 -7.25
C VAL A 657 1.61 12.08 -8.72
N VAL A 658 0.60 11.96 -9.57
CA VAL A 658 0.66 12.37 -10.98
C VAL A 658 -0.19 13.61 -11.15
N ALA A 659 0.42 14.71 -11.60
CA ALA A 659 -0.29 15.86 -12.09
C ALA A 659 -0.55 15.70 -13.60
N THR A 660 -1.83 15.68 -13.98
CA THR A 660 -2.28 15.73 -15.38
C THR A 660 -2.61 17.18 -15.70
N CYS A 661 -1.84 17.82 -16.59
CA CYS A 661 -1.99 19.23 -16.90
C CYS A 661 -2.35 19.51 -18.36
N GLU A 662 -3.39 20.32 -18.56
CA GLU A 662 -3.73 20.96 -19.83
C GLU A 662 -3.38 22.45 -19.73
N GLY A 663 -2.19 22.82 -20.22
CA GLY A 663 -1.59 24.12 -19.97
C GLY A 663 -1.28 24.31 -18.48
N THR A 664 -1.88 25.33 -17.85
CA THR A 664 -1.68 25.63 -16.43
C THR A 664 -2.70 24.99 -15.49
N ARG A 665 -3.70 24.29 -16.04
CA ARG A 665 -4.72 23.59 -15.23
C ARG A 665 -4.26 22.17 -15.01
N CYS A 666 -3.98 21.82 -13.75
CA CYS A 666 -3.53 20.50 -13.36
C CYS A 666 -4.52 19.83 -12.42
N THR A 667 -4.78 18.55 -12.66
CA THR A 667 -5.45 17.64 -11.73
C THR A 667 -4.39 16.79 -11.05
N HIS A 668 -4.38 16.76 -9.72
CA HIS A 668 -3.38 16.03 -8.93
C HIS A 668 -3.98 14.74 -8.41
N THR A 669 -3.48 13.60 -8.89
CA THR A 669 -4.01 12.29 -8.53
C THR A 669 -2.94 11.47 -7.81
N PRO A 670 -3.14 11.15 -6.51
CA PRO A 670 -2.30 10.17 -5.84
C PRO A 670 -2.44 8.81 -6.50
N VAL A 671 -1.32 8.16 -6.83
CA VAL A 671 -1.29 6.88 -7.55
C VAL A 671 -0.62 5.76 -6.74
N ALA A 672 0.17 6.10 -5.74
CA ALA A 672 0.79 5.14 -4.83
C ALA A 672 1.05 5.76 -3.46
N LYS A 673 1.28 4.91 -2.47
CA LYS A 673 1.67 5.27 -1.11
C LYS A 673 2.86 4.42 -0.72
N GLY A 674 3.91 5.05 -0.18
CA GLY A 674 5.05 4.33 0.39
C GLY A 674 4.64 3.51 1.60
N ARG A 675 5.21 2.31 1.75
CA ARG A 675 5.06 1.51 2.98
C ARG A 675 6.01 2.00 4.06
N TYR A 676 7.17 2.50 3.64
CA TYR A 676 8.20 3.08 4.48
C TYR A 676 8.39 4.56 4.11
N ALA A 677 9.61 5.01 3.82
CA ALA A 677 9.86 6.35 3.30
C ALA A 677 10.04 6.30 1.77
N LEU A 678 9.59 7.33 1.06
CA LEU A 678 9.94 7.49 -0.36
C LEU A 678 11.45 7.68 -0.47
N GLY A 679 12.10 6.92 -1.35
CA GLY A 679 13.55 6.98 -1.60
C GLY A 679 13.94 7.91 -2.74
N ASP A 680 15.21 7.85 -3.16
CA ASP A 680 15.84 8.92 -3.94
C ASP A 680 15.71 8.78 -5.47
N ALA A 681 14.87 7.87 -5.96
CA ALA A 681 14.69 7.65 -7.39
C ALA A 681 13.22 7.68 -7.82
N LEU A 682 12.96 8.40 -8.91
CA LEU A 682 11.66 8.50 -9.58
C LEU A 682 11.86 8.65 -11.09
N ALA A 683 11.31 7.71 -11.85
CA ALA A 683 11.31 7.76 -13.30
C ALA A 683 9.92 7.43 -13.86
N MET A 684 9.60 7.94 -15.04
CA MET A 684 8.33 7.67 -15.70
C MET A 684 8.51 7.53 -17.20
N THR A 685 7.73 6.64 -17.80
CA THR A 685 7.60 6.49 -19.25
C THR A 685 6.15 6.16 -19.61
N LEU A 686 5.81 6.16 -20.90
CA LEU A 686 4.49 5.74 -21.37
C LEU A 686 4.55 4.32 -21.94
N ASP A 687 3.56 3.49 -21.60
CA ASP A 687 3.37 2.18 -22.22
C ASP A 687 2.85 2.30 -23.67
N ALA A 688 2.75 1.17 -24.37
CA ALA A 688 2.23 1.14 -25.74
C ALA A 688 0.76 1.60 -25.88
N ARG A 689 0.02 1.71 -24.77
CA ARG A 689 -1.36 2.21 -24.71
C ARG A 689 -1.42 3.68 -24.27
N GLY A 690 -0.28 4.33 -24.06
CA GLY A 690 -0.19 5.74 -23.63
C GLY A 690 -0.43 5.95 -22.13
N ARG A 691 -0.32 4.90 -21.30
CA ARG A 691 -0.48 5.03 -19.84
C ARG A 691 0.88 5.25 -19.17
N PRO A 692 0.93 6.06 -18.10
CA PRO A 692 2.16 6.28 -17.36
C PRO A 692 2.58 5.01 -16.58
N MET A 693 3.82 4.59 -16.77
CA MET A 693 4.51 3.61 -15.95
C MET A 693 5.55 4.34 -15.12
N ILE A 694 5.42 4.27 -13.79
CA ILE A 694 6.22 5.04 -12.84
C ILE A 694 7.07 4.06 -12.03
N GLY A 695 8.38 4.23 -12.07
CA GLY A 695 9.34 3.51 -11.23
C GLY A 695 9.78 4.40 -10.09
N TRP A 696 9.72 3.89 -8.87
CA TRP A 696 10.10 4.63 -7.67
C TRP A 696 10.60 3.69 -6.57
N ILE A 697 11.27 4.26 -5.58
CA ILE A 697 11.87 3.50 -4.48
C ILE A 697 11.09 3.71 -3.19
N ASP A 698 10.79 2.61 -2.50
CA ASP A 698 10.26 2.57 -1.14
C ASP A 698 11.39 2.09 -0.21
N HIS A 699 11.94 3.01 0.57
CA HIS A 699 13.14 2.81 1.40
C HIS A 699 12.77 2.59 2.87
N SER A 700 13.27 1.50 3.43
CA SER A 700 13.23 1.17 4.86
C SER A 700 14.63 1.30 5.47
N GLU A 701 14.75 1.34 6.80
CA GLU A 701 16.05 1.48 7.48
C GLU A 701 17.13 0.46 7.08
N HIS A 702 16.76 -0.72 6.56
CA HIS A 702 17.70 -1.81 6.28
C HIS A 702 17.56 -2.40 4.86
N ASP A 703 16.60 -1.93 4.06
CA ASP A 703 16.27 -2.51 2.76
C ASP A 703 15.50 -1.52 1.88
N TRP A 704 15.48 -1.73 0.57
CA TRP A 704 14.78 -0.88 -0.39
C TRP A 704 14.02 -1.71 -1.43
N ASP A 705 12.85 -1.22 -1.82
CA ASP A 705 12.02 -1.83 -2.84
C ASP A 705 11.90 -0.95 -4.07
N LEU A 706 12.22 -1.50 -5.25
CA LEU A 706 11.87 -0.87 -6.52
C LEU A 706 10.46 -1.24 -6.91
N ILE A 707 9.58 -0.25 -6.98
CA ILE A 707 8.16 -0.43 -7.25
C ILE A 707 7.83 0.19 -8.61
N LEU A 708 7.15 -0.60 -9.44
CA LEU A 708 6.51 -0.13 -10.66
C LEU A 708 5.02 0.09 -10.40
N THR A 709 4.56 1.31 -10.65
CA THR A 709 3.16 1.73 -10.50
C THR A 709 2.62 2.13 -11.86
N THR A 710 1.51 1.53 -12.28
CA THR A 710 0.80 1.88 -13.53
C THR A 710 -0.67 2.18 -13.23
N PRO A 711 -1.09 3.45 -13.29
CA PRO A 711 -2.50 3.85 -13.27
C PRO A 711 -3.21 3.40 -14.55
N LEU A 712 -4.35 2.70 -14.42
CA LEU A 712 -5.09 2.14 -15.54
C LEU A 712 -6.18 3.06 -16.09
N ASN A 713 -6.74 3.93 -15.25
CA ASN A 713 -7.83 4.85 -15.57
C ASN A 713 -7.60 6.25 -14.96
N LEU A 714 -6.38 6.78 -15.12
CA LEU A 714 -6.01 8.10 -14.62
C LEU A 714 -7.02 9.16 -15.11
N PRO A 715 -7.60 9.98 -14.21
CA PRO A 715 -8.55 11.01 -14.61
C PRO A 715 -7.86 12.10 -15.46
N SER A 716 -8.61 12.59 -16.45
CA SER A 716 -8.23 13.69 -17.34
C SER A 716 -8.40 15.05 -16.67
#